data_AF-A0A9P9T806-F1
#
_entry.id   AF-A0A9P9T806-F1
#
_cell.length_a   1.000
_cell.length_b   1.000
_cell.length_c   1.000
_cell.angle_alpha   90.00
_cell.angle_beta   90.00
_cell.angle_gamma   90.00
#
_symmetry.space_group_name_H-M   'P 1'
#
loop_
_entity.id
_entity.type
_entity.pdbx_description
1 polymer ?
#
loop_
_entity_poly.entity_id
_entity_poly.type
_entity_poly.pdbx_seq_one_letter_code
_entity_poly.pdbx_strand_id
1 'polypeptide(L)'
;MSNIPPQPQARSCTPILRLRPDIDQAQSNFRKSPDGAYLRHPGEIDEDSASTSSAQFESDMSMGEYRVARKRDKEKFFERVRNAQKGMTKDEKRDMFKILQVITVPPLVDTKLLQTSTDEVIERAIESYFVHCPVYLNPNPRTAWPASWHERFHRDWSWNARGVYYRHHYSPHWVTGDHTLWLPTVDHGMFDRHDELPRRVRARTFLHHVLDNKRWVKSEYAWEADAWSDVFGHMRNDPALAVDKRECYVNKPEVHAVSATLTGECKTVKRIPDASIGLATFHPEHYQNAIASYELDSERLQALALHRDSSLISDPRIHESSLVYPFLVYEAKGWTGDAREARLQACAAGTAYLDMLDDLARRPGNAGKVEGAYQFHDGRSAQVFALTSFGAHWHVMVGYRRPRLKREHANHPGMSKTVYLYQRIWSGLISDERKAWELLSLVDQIHEWGATTFRDYVIRHLKSWHEYCHELRVADAIRTRAILGKNATSGQFLVFDTPEWAKDFGMDFRTELLRKMGKLLTKKVVEIQAGEPSITCVSGKCRDFGYRLFSAEDFLKHLPSVHYEQVNDSCKNAAKELFDDCVAEMEELLQGIQAREEPLQDLLSKAGSLQEIASSISKRKLSMGGACEGSGNRPRTCYGSCD
;
A
#
# COMPACT_ATOMS: atom_id res chain seq x y z
N MET A 1 16.58 -44.54 21.86
CA MET A 1 16.63 -43.40 22.80
C MET A 1 18.04 -42.87 22.81
N SER A 2 18.28 -41.80 22.06
CA SER A 2 19.56 -41.09 21.98
C SER A 2 19.24 -39.61 22.16
N ASN A 3 19.54 -39.11 23.35
CA ASN A 3 19.31 -37.73 23.77
C ASN A 3 20.21 -36.79 22.96
N ILE A 4 19.62 -36.08 22.01
CA ILE A 4 20.23 -34.91 21.41
C ILE A 4 19.89 -33.75 22.35
N PRO A 5 20.88 -33.05 22.95
CA PRO A 5 20.60 -31.90 23.79
C PRO A 5 19.94 -30.81 22.95
N PRO A 6 18.95 -30.08 23.50
CA PRO A 6 18.32 -28.98 22.77
C PRO A 6 19.38 -27.94 22.40
N GLN A 7 19.45 -27.59 21.11
CA GLN A 7 20.28 -26.49 20.66
C GLN A 7 19.88 -25.23 21.43
N PRO A 8 20.85 -24.45 21.95
CA PRO A 8 20.54 -23.17 22.58
C PRO A 8 19.87 -22.28 21.54
N GLN A 9 18.63 -21.86 21.82
CA GLN A 9 17.97 -20.78 21.10
C GLN A 9 18.92 -19.58 21.11
N ALA A 10 19.51 -19.29 19.95
CA ALA A 10 20.27 -18.07 19.76
C ALA A 10 19.32 -16.91 20.07
N ARG A 11 19.55 -16.21 21.18
CA ARG A 11 18.91 -14.93 21.46
C ARG A 11 19.13 -14.08 20.23
N SER A 12 18.06 -13.78 19.49
CA SER A 12 18.14 -12.80 18.41
C SER A 12 18.59 -11.50 19.07
N CYS A 13 19.80 -11.05 18.76
CA CYS A 13 20.16 -9.66 18.98
C CYS A 13 19.17 -8.88 18.12
N THR A 14 18.19 -8.26 18.76
CA THR A 14 17.29 -7.30 18.14
C THR A 14 18.19 -6.32 17.39
N PRO A 15 18.03 -6.14 16.07
CA PRO A 15 18.75 -5.08 15.38
C PRO A 15 18.44 -3.77 16.12
N ILE A 16 19.45 -2.92 16.26
CA ILE A 16 19.26 -1.63 16.91
C ILE A 16 18.82 -0.70 15.78
N LEU A 17 17.53 -0.35 15.72
CA LEU A 17 17.03 0.81 14.98
C LEU A 17 17.86 2.03 15.37
N ARG A 18 18.81 2.41 14.52
CA ARG A 18 19.50 3.69 14.64
C ARG A 18 18.86 4.67 13.69
N LEU A 19 17.98 5.50 14.25
CA LEU A 19 17.55 6.74 13.62
C LEU A 19 18.81 7.54 13.26
N ARG A 20 18.89 7.97 12.00
CA ARG A 20 19.91 8.92 11.56
C ARG A 20 19.80 10.16 12.47
N PRO A 21 20.90 10.68 13.04
CA PRO A 21 20.89 12.04 13.57
C PRO A 21 20.47 13.00 12.46
N ASP A 22 19.84 14.11 12.85
CA ASP A 22 19.52 15.21 11.94
C ASP A 22 20.73 15.51 11.04
N ILE A 23 20.47 15.59 9.74
CA ILE A 23 21.51 15.86 8.75
C ILE A 23 22.08 17.25 9.06
N ASP A 24 23.26 17.31 9.68
CA ASP A 24 24.02 18.54 9.81
C ASP A 24 24.21 19.15 8.41
N GLN A 25 23.91 20.45 8.28
CA GLN A 25 24.07 21.22 7.04
C GLN A 25 25.47 21.07 6.41
N ALA A 26 26.47 20.65 7.19
CA ALA A 26 27.83 20.38 6.73
C ALA A 26 27.93 19.22 5.71
N GLN A 27 27.00 18.26 5.69
CA GLN A 27 26.92 17.22 4.66
C GLN A 27 26.21 17.67 3.37
N SER A 28 25.67 18.91 3.33
CA SER A 28 24.97 19.45 2.15
C SER A 28 25.90 19.94 1.02
N ASN A 29 27.22 19.86 1.20
CA ASN A 29 28.23 20.14 0.18
C ASN A 29 28.31 19.05 -0.91
N PHE A 30 27.17 18.54 -1.37
CA PHE A 30 27.12 17.65 -2.53
C PHE A 30 27.48 18.46 -3.78
N ARG A 31 28.40 17.91 -4.60
CA ARG A 31 28.84 18.49 -5.86
C ARG A 31 27.62 18.98 -6.66
N LYS A 32 27.64 20.25 -7.07
CA LYS A 32 26.79 20.84 -8.13
C LYS A 32 27.05 20.23 -9.53
N SER A 33 27.43 18.95 -9.58
CA SER A 33 27.59 18.19 -10.81
C SER A 33 26.22 17.63 -11.18
N PRO A 34 25.83 17.60 -12.46
CA PRO A 34 24.56 17.05 -12.88
C PRO A 34 24.40 15.60 -12.39
N ASP A 35 23.47 15.44 -11.45
CA ASP A 35 23.06 14.18 -10.80
C ASP A 35 22.12 13.44 -11.74
N GLY A 36 22.70 12.65 -12.66
CA GLY A 36 21.92 11.92 -13.64
C GLY A 36 21.18 12.80 -14.65
N ALA A 37 20.13 12.23 -15.25
CA ALA A 37 19.20 12.94 -16.14
C ALA A 37 18.94 14.37 -15.67
N TYR A 38 19.39 15.37 -16.42
CA TYR A 38 19.43 16.81 -16.12
C TYR A 38 18.17 17.34 -15.36
N LEU A 39 18.13 17.15 -14.05
CA LEU A 39 17.28 17.89 -13.13
C LEU A 39 18.27 18.63 -12.24
N ARG A 40 18.49 19.91 -12.60
CA ARG A 40 19.27 20.87 -11.83
C ARG A 40 18.79 20.88 -10.39
N HIS A 41 19.62 21.36 -9.47
CA HIS A 41 19.18 21.57 -8.09
C HIS A 41 17.81 22.30 -8.10
N PRO A 42 16.86 21.99 -7.20
CA PRO A 42 15.53 22.61 -7.25
C PRO A 42 15.53 24.13 -7.34
N GLY A 43 16.53 24.79 -6.73
CA GLY A 43 16.73 26.25 -6.80
C GLY A 43 17.39 26.78 -8.09
N GLU A 44 17.75 25.92 -9.04
CA GLU A 44 18.37 26.26 -10.33
C GLU A 44 17.42 25.98 -11.52
N ILE A 45 16.22 25.48 -11.25
CA ILE A 45 15.17 25.29 -12.25
C ILE A 45 14.41 26.61 -12.39
N ASP A 46 14.51 27.21 -13.57
CA ASP A 46 13.76 28.42 -13.91
C ASP A 46 12.26 28.10 -13.99
N GLU A 47 11.50 28.60 -13.02
CA GLU A 47 10.04 28.40 -12.93
C GLU A 47 9.30 29.05 -14.11
N ASP A 48 9.85 30.11 -14.72
CA ASP A 48 9.21 30.80 -15.85
C ASP A 48 9.27 29.95 -17.11
N SER A 49 10.34 29.16 -17.30
CA SER A 49 10.49 28.21 -18.40
C SER A 49 9.51 27.02 -18.32
N ALA A 50 8.95 26.74 -17.14
CA ALA A 50 7.99 25.67 -16.92
C ALA A 50 6.54 26.06 -17.31
N SER A 51 6.29 27.35 -17.58
CA SER A 51 4.94 27.95 -17.68
C SER A 51 4.37 28.12 -19.08
N THR A 52 4.99 27.57 -20.13
CA THR A 52 4.56 27.88 -21.51
C THR A 52 4.61 26.68 -22.46
N SER A 53 3.43 26.10 -22.73
CA SER A 53 3.11 25.52 -24.04
C SER A 53 1.64 25.09 -24.13
N SER A 54 0.85 25.81 -24.94
CA SER A 54 -0.47 25.36 -25.42
C SER A 54 -0.39 24.52 -26.70
N ALA A 55 0.80 24.31 -27.24
CA ALA A 55 0.94 23.56 -28.47
C ALA A 55 0.96 22.06 -28.13
N GLN A 56 -0.02 21.36 -28.68
CA GLN A 56 -0.04 19.91 -28.75
C GLN A 56 0.61 19.55 -30.09
N PHE A 57 1.42 18.49 -30.14
CA PHE A 57 1.54 17.78 -31.43
C PHE A 57 0.11 17.46 -31.87
N GLU A 58 -0.18 17.50 -33.17
CA GLU A 58 -1.47 17.00 -33.66
C GLU A 58 -1.71 15.64 -32.98
N SER A 59 -2.79 15.54 -32.20
CA SER A 59 -3.05 14.44 -31.26
C SER A 59 -3.05 13.07 -31.92
N ASP A 60 -3.11 13.05 -33.24
CA ASP A 60 -3.32 11.89 -34.07
C ASP A 60 -2.03 11.52 -34.84
N MET A 61 -0.94 12.26 -34.64
CA MET A 61 0.32 12.02 -35.35
C MET A 61 0.98 10.73 -34.87
N SER A 62 1.02 9.74 -35.76
CA SER A 62 1.74 8.49 -35.55
C SER A 62 3.26 8.69 -35.56
N MET A 63 3.99 7.76 -34.95
CA MET A 63 5.45 7.73 -35.05
C MET A 63 5.95 7.59 -36.50
N GLY A 64 5.15 6.99 -37.39
CA GLY A 64 5.46 6.90 -38.81
C GLY A 64 5.45 8.26 -39.50
N GLU A 65 4.36 9.02 -39.30
CA GLU A 65 4.24 10.39 -39.81
C GLU A 65 5.30 11.31 -39.22
N TYR A 66 5.58 11.17 -37.93
CA TYR A 66 6.64 11.92 -37.27
C TYR A 66 8.02 11.67 -37.92
N ARG A 67 8.37 10.41 -38.22
CA ARG A 67 9.64 10.09 -38.92
C ARG A 67 9.72 10.76 -40.28
N VAL A 68 8.63 10.76 -41.05
CA VAL A 68 8.56 11.39 -42.38
C VAL A 68 8.69 12.90 -42.27
N ALA A 69 7.93 13.53 -41.39
CA ALA A 69 7.98 14.97 -41.13
C ALA A 69 9.39 15.40 -40.73
N ARG A 70 10.04 14.65 -39.83
CA ARG A 70 11.40 14.97 -39.39
C ARG A 70 12.47 14.79 -40.45
N LYS A 71 12.34 13.79 -41.30
CA LYS A 71 13.24 13.63 -42.45
C LYS A 71 13.14 14.86 -43.37
N ARG A 72 11.91 15.29 -43.69
CA ARG A 72 11.65 16.48 -44.51
C ARG A 72 12.18 17.76 -43.86
N ASP A 73 11.96 17.96 -42.56
CA ASP A 73 12.46 19.14 -41.85
C ASP A 73 13.99 19.19 -41.80
N LYS A 74 14.62 18.04 -41.56
CA LYS A 74 16.08 17.89 -41.58
C LYS A 74 16.63 18.23 -42.97
N GLU A 75 16.02 17.72 -44.04
CA GLU A 75 16.41 18.02 -45.42
C GLU A 75 16.29 19.52 -45.73
N LYS A 76 15.16 20.14 -45.39
CA LYS A 76 14.94 21.60 -45.54
C LYS A 76 15.96 22.42 -44.75
N PHE A 77 16.27 22.02 -43.52
CA PHE A 77 17.28 22.68 -42.69
C PHE A 77 18.66 22.62 -43.36
N PHE A 78 19.11 21.43 -43.78
CA PHE A 78 20.42 21.28 -44.42
C PHE A 78 20.48 21.95 -45.80
N GLU A 79 19.36 22.07 -46.51
CA GLU A 79 19.29 22.86 -47.74
C GLU A 79 19.50 24.35 -47.47
N ARG A 80 18.83 24.92 -46.45
CA ARG A 80 19.05 26.30 -46.01
C ARG A 80 20.50 26.54 -45.58
N VAL A 81 21.07 25.62 -44.80
CA VAL A 81 22.47 25.64 -44.39
C VAL A 81 23.41 25.63 -45.60
N ARG A 82 23.22 24.69 -46.56
CA ARG A 82 24.05 24.63 -47.77
C ARG A 82 23.98 25.91 -48.58
N ASN A 83 22.79 26.51 -48.69
CA ASN A 83 22.62 27.78 -49.40
C ASN A 83 23.28 28.95 -48.67
N ALA A 84 23.18 29.03 -47.34
CA ALA A 84 23.86 30.04 -46.53
C ALA A 84 25.39 29.89 -46.58
N GLN A 85 25.90 28.66 -46.67
CA GLN A 85 27.33 28.35 -46.75
C GLN A 85 27.97 28.65 -48.12
N LYS A 86 27.19 28.97 -49.16
CA LYS A 86 27.72 29.33 -50.48
C LYS A 86 28.50 30.63 -50.37
N GLY A 87 29.76 30.62 -50.80
CA GLY A 87 30.64 31.79 -50.75
C GLY A 87 31.34 32.03 -49.41
N MET A 88 31.01 31.27 -48.35
CA MET A 88 31.69 31.37 -47.06
C MET A 88 33.04 30.63 -47.06
N THR A 89 34.03 31.22 -46.38
CA THR A 89 35.31 30.59 -46.01
C THR A 89 35.12 29.46 -44.99
N LYS A 90 36.18 28.68 -44.72
CA LYS A 90 36.10 27.60 -43.72
C LYS A 90 35.86 28.12 -42.30
N ASP A 91 36.42 29.27 -41.95
CA ASP A 91 36.30 29.84 -40.61
C ASP A 91 34.90 30.42 -40.39
N GLU A 92 34.33 31.13 -41.38
CA GLU A 92 32.94 31.60 -41.33
C GLU A 92 31.92 30.46 -41.21
N LYS A 93 32.19 29.32 -41.86
CA LYS A 93 31.34 28.12 -41.73
C LYS A 93 31.40 27.52 -40.33
N ARG A 94 32.54 27.63 -39.64
CA ARG A 94 32.74 27.11 -38.28
C ARG A 94 31.96 27.97 -37.27
N ASP A 95 31.94 29.29 -37.46
CA ASP A 95 31.28 30.23 -36.54
C ASP A 95 29.76 30.35 -36.77
N MET A 96 29.25 29.81 -37.90
CA MET A 96 27.82 29.83 -38.23
C MET A 96 26.95 29.03 -37.25
N PHE A 97 27.51 28.01 -36.59
CA PHE A 97 26.77 27.18 -35.65
C PHE A 97 27.17 27.46 -34.21
N LYS A 98 26.21 27.88 -33.40
CA LYS A 98 26.34 27.87 -31.94
C LYS A 98 25.97 26.49 -31.43
N ILE A 99 26.93 25.76 -30.88
CA ILE A 99 26.64 24.52 -30.14
C ILE A 99 25.89 24.91 -28.87
N LEU A 100 24.60 24.57 -28.82
CA LEU A 100 23.76 24.85 -27.66
C LEU A 100 23.95 23.78 -26.57
N GLN A 101 24.10 22.51 -26.96
CA GLN A 101 24.23 21.39 -26.04
C GLN A 101 24.95 20.21 -26.71
N VAL A 102 25.78 19.50 -25.94
CA VAL A 102 26.35 18.20 -26.30
C VAL A 102 25.75 17.16 -25.35
N ILE A 103 25.20 16.09 -25.92
CA ILE A 103 24.60 15.01 -25.14
C ILE A 103 25.30 13.70 -25.50
N THR A 104 25.97 13.11 -24.51
CA THR A 104 26.58 11.78 -24.63
C THR A 104 25.55 10.74 -24.23
N VAL A 105 25.48 9.63 -24.98
CA VAL A 105 24.58 8.53 -24.65
C VAL A 105 25.38 7.24 -24.48
N PRO A 106 25.42 6.64 -23.27
CA PRO A 106 26.19 5.43 -23.00
C PRO A 106 25.61 4.27 -23.79
N PRO A 107 26.42 3.31 -24.26
CA PRO A 107 25.90 2.10 -24.91
C PRO A 107 25.07 1.25 -23.93
N LEU A 108 24.29 0.31 -24.47
CA LEU A 108 23.68 -0.75 -23.68
C LEU A 108 24.79 -1.52 -22.95
N VAL A 109 24.59 -1.79 -21.66
CA VAL A 109 25.56 -2.55 -20.86
C VAL A 109 25.27 -4.03 -21.03
N ASP A 110 26.19 -4.74 -21.66
CA ASP A 110 26.22 -6.21 -21.64
C ASP A 110 27.36 -6.64 -20.72
N THR A 111 26.99 -7.14 -19.53
CA THR A 111 28.00 -7.51 -18.54
C THR A 111 28.74 -8.81 -18.89
N LYS A 112 28.25 -9.61 -19.87
CA LYS A 112 29.07 -10.70 -20.44
C LYS A 112 30.30 -10.15 -21.15
N LEU A 113 30.13 -9.06 -21.90
CA LEU A 113 31.23 -8.39 -22.59
C LEU A 113 32.19 -7.67 -21.62
N LEU A 114 31.74 -7.41 -20.40
CA LEU A 114 32.52 -6.78 -19.35
C LEU A 114 33.07 -7.79 -18.32
N GLN A 115 32.93 -9.11 -18.54
CA GLN A 115 33.38 -10.12 -17.57
C GLN A 115 34.87 -10.06 -17.23
N THR A 116 35.70 -9.62 -18.18
CA THR A 116 37.15 -9.44 -18.00
C THR A 116 37.52 -8.04 -17.52
N SER A 117 36.55 -7.14 -17.39
CA SER A 117 36.76 -5.79 -16.88
C SER A 117 36.85 -5.80 -15.36
N THR A 118 37.45 -4.76 -14.80
CA THR A 118 37.47 -4.54 -13.35
C THR A 118 36.07 -4.20 -12.83
N ASP A 119 35.79 -4.54 -11.57
CA ASP A 119 34.52 -4.25 -10.91
C ASP A 119 34.13 -2.76 -11.00
N GLU A 120 35.09 -1.84 -10.85
CA GLU A 120 34.85 -0.39 -10.99
C GLU A 120 34.34 0.02 -12.39
N VAL A 121 34.78 -0.68 -13.44
CA VAL A 121 34.37 -0.40 -14.82
C VAL A 121 32.96 -0.92 -15.05
N ILE A 122 32.67 -2.11 -14.53
CA ILE A 122 31.33 -2.72 -14.57
C ILE A 122 30.34 -1.82 -13.84
N GLU A 123 30.65 -1.43 -12.61
CA GLU A 123 29.81 -0.56 -11.78
C GLU A 123 29.57 0.79 -12.46
N ARG A 124 30.62 1.45 -12.96
CA ARG A 124 30.48 2.72 -13.68
C ARG A 124 29.60 2.59 -14.93
N ALA A 125 29.74 1.50 -15.69
CA ALA A 125 28.93 1.27 -16.88
C ALA A 125 27.46 1.06 -16.52
N ILE A 126 27.18 0.18 -15.54
CA ILE A 126 25.83 -0.09 -15.04
C ILE A 126 25.20 1.19 -14.51
N GLU A 127 25.88 1.92 -13.62
CA GLU A 127 25.36 3.18 -13.07
C GLU A 127 25.09 4.22 -14.16
N SER A 128 26.04 4.38 -15.10
CA SER A 128 25.87 5.32 -16.20
C SER A 128 24.66 5.00 -17.05
N TYR A 129 24.31 3.73 -17.20
CA TYR A 129 23.17 3.28 -18.01
C TYR A 129 21.85 3.27 -17.20
N PHE A 130 21.89 2.80 -15.96
CA PHE A 130 20.76 2.69 -15.04
C PHE A 130 20.04 4.04 -14.83
N VAL A 131 20.78 5.13 -14.84
CA VAL A 131 20.28 6.49 -14.62
C VAL A 131 19.74 7.14 -15.91
N HIS A 132 20.16 6.67 -17.09
CA HIS A 132 20.27 7.55 -18.25
C HIS A 132 18.98 7.82 -19.02
N CYS A 133 18.35 8.96 -18.71
CA CYS A 133 17.58 9.75 -19.67
C CYS A 133 18.25 11.14 -19.76
N PRO A 134 18.98 11.50 -20.82
CA PRO A 134 19.83 12.69 -20.77
C PRO A 134 19.04 14.00 -20.64
N VAL A 135 17.74 13.96 -20.93
CA VAL A 135 16.87 15.12 -20.99
C VAL A 135 15.56 14.78 -20.30
N TYR A 136 15.24 15.57 -19.27
CA TYR A 136 13.91 15.58 -18.68
C TYR A 136 12.87 15.87 -19.76
N LEU A 137 11.67 15.27 -19.66
CA LEU A 137 10.62 15.53 -20.64
C LEU A 137 10.26 17.02 -20.59
N ASN A 138 10.66 17.76 -21.62
CA ASN A 138 10.16 19.11 -21.84
C ASN A 138 8.87 18.99 -22.65
N PRO A 139 7.69 19.28 -22.06
CA PRO A 139 6.42 19.20 -22.77
C PRO A 139 6.28 20.25 -23.88
N ASN A 140 7.24 21.17 -24.03
CA ASN A 140 7.23 22.13 -25.12
C ASN A 140 7.41 21.42 -26.48
N PRO A 141 6.40 21.42 -27.36
CA PRO A 141 6.39 20.71 -28.63
C PRO A 141 7.32 21.33 -29.67
N ARG A 142 7.84 22.54 -29.43
CA ARG A 142 8.90 23.12 -30.27
C ARG A 142 10.22 22.38 -30.06
N THR A 143 10.38 21.67 -28.95
CA THR A 143 11.54 20.82 -28.64
C THR A 143 11.38 19.49 -29.34
N ALA A 144 11.42 19.52 -30.66
CA ALA A 144 11.22 18.31 -31.42
C ALA A 144 12.53 17.49 -31.35
N TRP A 145 12.46 16.25 -30.87
CA TRP A 145 13.62 15.34 -30.73
C TRP A 145 13.84 14.45 -31.96
N PRO A 146 15.05 13.91 -32.20
CA PRO A 146 15.25 12.92 -33.26
C PRO A 146 14.40 11.66 -33.05
N ALA A 147 13.87 11.05 -34.12
CA ALA A 147 13.04 9.83 -33.99
C ALA A 147 13.75 8.67 -33.27
N SER A 148 15.06 8.51 -33.48
CA SER A 148 15.88 7.50 -32.78
C SER A 148 15.96 7.72 -31.26
N TRP A 149 15.71 8.95 -30.79
CA TRP A 149 15.65 9.25 -29.37
C TRP A 149 14.31 8.84 -28.77
N HIS A 150 13.21 9.00 -29.52
CA HIS A 150 11.92 8.46 -29.08
C HIS A 150 12.01 6.93 -28.94
N GLU A 151 12.57 6.24 -29.93
CA GLU A 151 12.77 4.78 -29.85
C GLU A 151 13.55 4.35 -28.61
N ARG A 152 14.51 5.18 -28.17
CA ARG A 152 15.42 4.87 -27.06
C ARG A 152 14.93 5.31 -25.67
N PHE A 153 14.29 6.47 -25.59
CA PHE A 153 13.98 7.17 -24.33
C PHE A 153 12.48 7.44 -24.12
N HIS A 154 11.62 7.10 -25.07
CA HIS A 154 10.17 7.32 -24.93
C HIS A 154 9.61 6.71 -23.65
N ARG A 155 10.13 5.54 -23.21
CA ARG A 155 9.75 4.94 -21.94
C ARG A 155 10.07 5.88 -20.78
N ASP A 156 11.31 6.33 -20.63
CA ASP A 156 11.71 7.27 -19.57
C ASP A 156 10.93 8.60 -19.63
N TRP A 157 10.70 9.14 -20.83
CA TRP A 157 9.89 10.35 -21.01
C TRP A 157 8.42 10.16 -20.61
N SER A 158 7.82 9.02 -21.00
CA SER A 158 6.44 8.70 -20.61
C SER A 158 6.28 8.59 -19.09
N TRP A 159 7.33 8.17 -18.40
CA TRP A 159 7.36 8.09 -16.95
C TRP A 159 7.41 9.47 -16.30
N ASN A 160 8.17 10.41 -16.88
CA ASN A 160 8.15 11.80 -16.43
C ASN A 160 6.74 12.40 -16.53
N ALA A 161 6.00 12.10 -17.62
CA ALA A 161 4.62 12.53 -17.78
C ALA A 161 3.69 11.92 -16.73
N ARG A 162 3.88 10.64 -16.40
CA ARG A 162 3.19 9.96 -15.28
C ARG A 162 3.62 10.46 -13.89
N GLY A 163 4.71 11.22 -13.83
CA GLY A 163 5.25 11.76 -12.58
C GLY A 163 6.14 10.79 -11.82
N VAL A 164 6.63 9.74 -12.46
CA VAL A 164 7.54 8.81 -11.81
C VAL A 164 8.97 9.21 -12.12
N TYR A 165 9.70 9.64 -11.10
CA TYR A 165 11.06 10.12 -11.20
C TYR A 165 12.01 9.22 -10.45
N TYR A 166 13.21 9.08 -11.02
CA TYR A 166 14.32 8.42 -10.37
C TYR A 166 15.48 9.41 -10.19
N ARG A 167 16.12 9.36 -9.03
CA ARG A 167 17.32 10.13 -8.68
C ARG A 167 18.45 9.20 -8.34
N HIS A 168 19.60 9.49 -8.91
CA HIS A 168 20.79 8.68 -8.72
C HIS A 168 21.38 8.84 -7.32
N HIS A 169 21.11 9.94 -6.61
CA HIS A 169 21.46 10.07 -5.20
C HIS A 169 20.29 10.57 -4.37
N TYR A 170 20.24 10.13 -3.12
CA TYR A 170 19.38 10.73 -2.12
C TYR A 170 19.84 12.16 -1.79
N SER A 171 18.89 13.09 -1.83
CA SER A 171 19.10 14.46 -1.37
C SER A 171 17.87 14.96 -0.60
N PRO A 172 18.06 15.50 0.62
CA PRO A 172 16.95 16.01 1.42
C PRO A 172 16.25 17.21 0.77
N HIS A 173 16.94 17.96 -0.10
CA HIS A 173 16.36 19.10 -0.84
C HIS A 173 15.22 18.72 -1.78
N TRP A 174 15.15 17.44 -2.15
CA TRP A 174 14.07 16.92 -2.97
C TRP A 174 12.90 16.37 -2.16
N VAL A 175 13.01 16.28 -0.83
CA VAL A 175 11.92 15.94 0.08
C VAL A 175 11.21 17.23 0.45
N THR A 176 9.89 17.29 0.27
CA THR A 176 9.13 18.49 0.66
C THR A 176 8.95 18.51 2.18
N GLY A 177 8.87 19.71 2.78
CA GLY A 177 8.88 19.88 4.23
C GLY A 177 7.71 19.26 4.99
N ASP A 178 6.68 18.79 4.27
CA ASP A 178 5.52 18.06 4.79
C ASP A 178 5.71 16.52 4.78
N HIS A 179 6.90 16.02 4.44
CA HIS A 179 7.23 14.60 4.42
C HIS A 179 8.40 14.30 5.35
N THR A 180 8.29 13.21 6.10
CA THR A 180 9.39 12.66 6.90
C THR A 180 9.72 11.26 6.39
N LEU A 181 10.89 11.10 5.77
CA LEU A 181 11.33 9.78 5.27
C LEU A 181 12.32 9.16 6.24
N TRP A 182 12.09 7.90 6.60
CA TRP A 182 13.04 7.07 7.31
C TRP A 182 14.03 6.43 6.33
N LEU A 183 15.32 6.45 6.66
CA LEU A 183 16.39 5.94 5.78
C LEU A 183 17.31 4.99 6.56
N PRO A 184 17.55 3.77 6.06
CA PRO A 184 18.60 2.92 6.62
C PRO A 184 19.97 3.49 6.26
N THR A 185 20.99 3.18 7.08
CA THR A 185 22.35 3.67 6.87
C THR A 185 23.40 2.60 7.15
N VAL A 186 24.53 2.68 6.45
CA VAL A 186 25.70 1.82 6.71
C VAL A 186 26.67 2.58 7.61
N ASP A 187 27.02 2.00 8.74
CA ASP A 187 28.16 2.45 9.56
C ASP A 187 29.34 1.50 9.33
N HIS A 188 30.29 1.90 8.48
CA HIS A 188 31.42 1.05 8.11
C HIS A 188 32.33 0.67 9.29
N GLY A 189 32.29 1.44 10.40
CA GLY A 189 32.99 1.11 11.63
C GLY A 189 32.41 -0.10 12.36
N MET A 190 31.19 -0.52 12.03
CA MET A 190 30.54 -1.67 12.65
C MET A 190 31.02 -3.00 12.08
N PHE A 191 31.56 -3.03 10.85
CA PHE A 191 31.88 -4.28 10.15
C PHE A 191 32.78 -5.22 10.98
N ASP A 192 33.75 -4.70 11.72
CA ASP A 192 34.69 -5.54 12.47
C ASP A 192 34.23 -5.86 13.90
N ARG A 193 33.01 -5.46 14.30
CA ARG A 193 32.49 -5.74 15.62
C ARG A 193 32.03 -7.19 15.77
N HIS A 194 32.14 -7.70 17.00
CA HIS A 194 31.78 -9.08 17.31
C HIS A 194 30.27 -9.37 17.19
N ASP A 195 29.42 -8.39 17.50
CA ASP A 195 27.96 -8.48 17.36
C ASP A 195 27.51 -8.58 15.89
N GLU A 196 28.35 -8.17 14.94
CA GLU A 196 28.09 -8.28 13.49
C GLU A 196 28.48 -9.63 12.88
N LEU A 197 29.11 -10.54 13.66
CA LEU A 197 29.56 -11.84 13.16
C LEU A 197 28.44 -12.66 12.48
N PRO A 198 27.21 -12.75 13.02
CA PRO A 198 26.13 -13.49 12.34
C PRO A 198 25.77 -12.90 10.97
N ARG A 199 25.73 -11.56 10.85
CA ARG A 199 25.47 -10.88 9.58
C ARG A 199 26.61 -11.09 8.59
N ARG A 200 27.86 -11.08 9.06
CA ARG A 200 29.04 -11.38 8.23
C ARG A 200 29.07 -12.83 7.72
N VAL A 201 28.62 -13.78 8.53
CA VAL A 201 28.46 -15.17 8.07
C VAL A 201 27.43 -15.24 6.94
N ARG A 202 26.26 -14.59 7.10
CA ARG A 202 25.27 -14.47 6.02
C ARG A 202 25.85 -13.78 4.78
N ALA A 203 26.63 -12.71 4.97
CA ALA A 203 27.28 -11.98 3.88
C ALA A 203 28.27 -12.86 3.10
N ARG A 204 29.03 -13.73 3.77
CA ARG A 204 29.90 -14.71 3.09
C ARG A 204 29.12 -15.74 2.31
N THR A 205 28.02 -16.26 2.85
CA THR A 205 27.14 -17.19 2.13
C THR A 205 26.55 -16.52 0.89
N PHE A 206 26.02 -15.31 1.04
CA PHE A 206 25.47 -14.53 -0.07
C PHE A 206 26.53 -14.26 -1.14
N LEU A 207 27.72 -13.80 -0.75
CA LEU A 207 28.84 -13.60 -1.67
C LEU A 207 29.19 -14.89 -2.42
N HIS A 208 29.23 -16.03 -1.73
CA HIS A 208 29.54 -17.31 -2.34
C HIS A 208 28.54 -17.66 -3.44
N HIS A 209 27.24 -17.54 -3.17
CA HIS A 209 26.18 -17.77 -4.16
C HIS A 209 26.27 -16.78 -5.34
N VAL A 210 26.54 -15.49 -5.08
CA VAL A 210 26.76 -14.48 -6.13
C VAL A 210 27.94 -14.85 -7.03
N LEU A 211 29.07 -15.24 -6.44
CA LEU A 211 30.27 -15.65 -7.20
C LEU A 211 30.03 -16.91 -8.01
N ASP A 212 29.30 -17.88 -7.48
CA ASP A 212 28.91 -19.08 -8.20
C ASP A 212 27.96 -18.76 -9.35
N ASN A 213 26.96 -17.91 -9.12
CA ASN A 213 26.03 -17.51 -10.17
C ASN A 213 26.75 -16.78 -11.31
N LYS A 214 27.73 -15.92 -10.97
CA LYS A 214 28.60 -15.24 -11.95
C LYS A 214 29.45 -16.26 -12.71
N ARG A 215 30.14 -17.17 -12.00
CA ARG A 215 31.05 -18.18 -12.57
C ARG A 215 30.34 -19.12 -13.55
N TRP A 216 29.14 -19.55 -13.20
CA TRP A 216 28.37 -20.51 -14.00
C TRP A 216 27.35 -19.85 -14.93
N VAL A 217 27.31 -18.52 -14.98
CA VAL A 217 26.38 -17.73 -15.81
C VAL A 217 24.94 -18.22 -15.60
N LYS A 218 24.53 -18.37 -14.33
CA LYS A 218 23.20 -18.90 -14.01
C LYS A 218 22.09 -17.94 -14.48
N SER A 219 20.91 -18.51 -14.69
CA SER A 219 19.71 -17.80 -15.18
C SER A 219 19.22 -16.73 -14.20
N GLU A 220 18.40 -15.78 -14.69
CA GLU A 220 17.70 -14.78 -13.88
C GLU A 220 16.96 -15.41 -12.68
N TYR A 221 16.30 -16.55 -12.91
CA TYR A 221 15.63 -17.31 -11.85
C TYR A 221 16.55 -17.74 -10.69
N ALA A 222 17.82 -18.08 -10.96
CA ALA A 222 18.75 -18.43 -9.90
C ALA A 222 19.11 -17.20 -9.04
N TRP A 223 19.24 -16.03 -9.67
CA TRP A 223 19.46 -14.77 -8.95
C TRP A 223 18.28 -14.40 -8.06
N GLU A 224 17.06 -14.63 -8.55
CA GLU A 224 15.85 -14.48 -7.74
C GLU A 224 15.86 -15.45 -6.56
N ALA A 225 16.06 -16.75 -6.80
CA ALA A 225 16.03 -17.77 -5.76
C ALA A 225 17.03 -17.48 -4.62
N ASP A 226 18.26 -17.07 -4.96
CA ASP A 226 19.28 -16.73 -3.97
C ASP A 226 18.95 -15.41 -3.25
N ALA A 227 18.35 -14.44 -3.93
CA ALA A 227 17.86 -13.21 -3.26
C ALA A 227 16.78 -13.53 -2.21
N TRP A 228 15.88 -14.47 -2.52
CA TRP A 228 14.82 -14.92 -1.62
C TRP A 228 15.38 -15.59 -0.36
N SER A 229 16.46 -16.37 -0.46
CA SER A 229 17.08 -17.01 0.71
C SER A 229 18.03 -16.08 1.46
N ASP A 230 18.91 -15.39 0.75
CA ASP A 230 20.10 -14.77 1.36
C ASP A 230 19.82 -13.35 1.83
N VAL A 231 19.07 -12.60 1.01
CA VAL A 231 18.75 -11.19 1.24
C VAL A 231 17.44 -11.07 2.00
N PHE A 232 16.36 -11.67 1.50
CA PHE A 232 15.01 -11.53 2.07
C PHE A 232 14.62 -12.65 3.04
N GLY A 233 15.51 -13.62 3.29
CA GLY A 233 15.18 -14.79 4.10
C GLY A 233 14.68 -14.46 5.50
N HIS A 234 15.21 -13.42 6.14
CA HIS A 234 14.73 -12.97 7.45
C HIS A 234 13.32 -12.36 7.38
N MET A 235 13.03 -11.50 6.40
CA MET A 235 11.70 -10.94 6.21
C MET A 235 10.67 -12.02 5.87
N ARG A 236 11.05 -13.01 5.05
CA ARG A 236 10.19 -14.13 4.66
C ARG A 236 9.78 -15.02 5.83
N ASN A 237 10.69 -15.17 6.79
CA ASN A 237 10.46 -16.02 7.96
C ASN A 237 9.89 -15.24 9.15
N ASP A 238 9.67 -13.93 9.02
CA ASP A 238 9.09 -13.10 10.08
C ASP A 238 7.55 -13.24 10.07
N PRO A 239 6.91 -13.66 11.17
CA PRO A 239 5.45 -13.83 11.23
C PRO A 239 4.65 -12.52 11.15
N ALA A 240 5.27 -11.35 11.32
CA ALA A 240 4.63 -10.05 11.12
C ALA A 240 4.56 -9.64 9.65
N LEU A 241 5.40 -10.25 8.80
CA LEU A 241 5.58 -9.88 7.41
C LEU A 241 5.16 -11.03 6.50
N ALA A 242 4.86 -10.67 5.26
CA ALA A 242 4.66 -11.62 4.19
C ALA A 242 5.52 -11.21 3.01
N VAL A 243 6.09 -12.21 2.32
CA VAL A 243 6.92 -12.04 1.13
C VAL A 243 6.36 -12.96 0.06
N ASP A 244 5.94 -12.39 -1.07
CA ASP A 244 5.30 -13.14 -2.14
C ASP A 244 5.69 -12.62 -3.54
N LYS A 245 5.78 -13.52 -4.52
CA LYS A 245 5.90 -13.21 -5.95
C LYS A 245 4.51 -13.24 -6.57
N ARG A 246 3.79 -12.13 -6.49
CA ARG A 246 2.37 -12.08 -6.88
C ARG A 246 1.96 -10.85 -7.65
N GLU A 247 0.76 -10.94 -8.19
CA GLU A 247 0.18 -9.97 -9.09
C GLU A 247 -0.12 -8.64 -8.37
N CYS A 248 0.26 -7.56 -9.03
CA CYS A 248 -0.10 -6.19 -8.69
C CYS A 248 -0.77 -5.55 -9.89
N TYR A 249 -1.94 -4.96 -9.66
CA TYR A 249 -2.63 -4.17 -10.67
C TYR A 249 -2.15 -2.73 -10.60
N VAL A 250 -1.58 -2.24 -11.70
CA VAL A 250 -1.03 -0.90 -11.81
C VAL A 250 -1.86 -0.11 -12.82
N ASN A 251 -2.40 1.01 -12.38
CA ASN A 251 -3.00 2.00 -13.27
C ASN A 251 -1.91 2.64 -14.12
N LYS A 252 -1.94 2.39 -15.42
CA LYS A 252 -0.96 2.92 -16.37
C LYS A 252 -1.63 3.95 -17.28
N PRO A 253 -1.49 5.25 -16.98
CA PRO A 253 -1.94 6.31 -17.88
C PRO A 253 -1.31 6.14 -19.26
N GLU A 254 -2.14 6.21 -20.29
CA GLU A 254 -1.72 6.15 -21.68
C GLU A 254 -0.96 7.42 -22.05
N VAL A 255 -0.02 7.28 -22.98
CA VAL A 255 0.81 8.39 -23.45
C VAL A 255 0.80 8.46 -24.96
N HIS A 256 0.84 9.68 -25.47
CA HIS A 256 0.93 9.93 -26.90
C HIS A 256 2.33 9.54 -27.40
N ALA A 257 2.39 8.80 -28.52
CA ALA A 257 3.60 8.13 -28.97
C ALA A 257 4.75 9.09 -29.33
N VAL A 258 4.42 10.30 -29.77
CA VAL A 258 5.41 11.33 -30.15
C VAL A 258 5.75 12.20 -28.95
N SER A 259 4.77 12.85 -28.33
CA SER A 259 5.01 13.82 -27.26
C SER A 259 5.39 13.18 -25.92
N ALA A 260 5.11 11.88 -25.74
CA ALA A 260 5.24 11.15 -24.47
C ALA A 260 4.40 11.74 -23.31
N THR A 261 3.49 12.66 -23.60
CA THR A 261 2.53 13.25 -22.63
C THR A 261 1.31 12.36 -22.47
N LEU A 262 0.61 12.48 -21.35
CA LEU A 262 -0.61 11.73 -21.08
C LEU A 262 -1.73 12.08 -22.07
N THR A 263 -2.49 11.08 -22.54
CA THR A 263 -3.66 11.28 -23.42
C THR A 263 -4.95 11.51 -22.63
N GLY A 264 -4.96 11.16 -21.34
CA GLY A 264 -6.16 11.15 -20.50
C GLY A 264 -6.79 9.75 -20.34
N GLU A 265 -6.44 8.81 -21.21
CA GLU A 265 -6.82 7.41 -21.07
C GLU A 265 -5.92 6.70 -20.04
N CYS A 266 -6.45 5.67 -19.39
CA CYS A 266 -5.72 4.83 -18.45
C CYS A 266 -6.06 3.37 -18.70
N LYS A 267 -5.07 2.49 -18.58
CA LYS A 267 -5.27 1.04 -18.61
C LYS A 267 -4.75 0.42 -17.33
N THR A 268 -5.55 -0.46 -16.74
CA THR A 268 -5.13 -1.29 -15.61
C THR A 268 -4.30 -2.45 -16.14
N VAL A 269 -3.03 -2.51 -15.73
CA VAL A 269 -2.07 -3.50 -16.21
C VAL A 269 -1.61 -4.37 -15.06
N LYS A 270 -1.69 -5.69 -15.26
CA LYS A 270 -1.14 -6.68 -14.35
C LYS A 270 0.39 -6.73 -14.43
N ARG A 271 1.04 -6.71 -13.27
CA ARG A 271 2.49 -6.86 -13.06
C ARG A 271 2.76 -7.92 -12.01
N ILE A 272 3.89 -8.59 -12.08
CA ILE A 272 4.30 -9.59 -11.09
C ILE A 272 5.75 -9.27 -10.74
N PRO A 273 5.99 -8.53 -9.65
CA PRO A 273 7.35 -8.29 -9.18
C PRO A 273 8.01 -9.56 -8.68
N ASP A 274 9.34 -9.64 -8.79
CA ASP A 274 10.09 -10.81 -8.32
C ASP A 274 9.98 -11.05 -6.81
N ALA A 275 9.82 -9.98 -6.02
CA ALA A 275 9.26 -10.07 -4.68
C ALA A 275 8.52 -8.80 -4.28
N SER A 276 7.42 -8.99 -3.57
CA SER A 276 6.71 -7.95 -2.83
C SER A 276 6.76 -8.31 -1.35
N ILE A 277 7.07 -7.34 -0.49
CA ILE A 277 7.14 -7.51 0.95
C ILE A 277 6.15 -6.52 1.58
N GLY A 278 5.27 -7.03 2.44
CA GLY A 278 4.29 -6.25 3.17
C GLY A 278 3.94 -6.90 4.50
N LEU A 279 2.83 -6.48 5.09
CA LEU A 279 2.36 -7.03 6.34
C LEU A 279 1.63 -8.35 6.12
N ALA A 280 1.85 -9.31 7.02
CA ALA A 280 1.06 -10.52 7.08
C ALA A 280 -0.37 -10.21 7.56
N THR A 281 -1.33 -10.99 7.08
CA THR A 281 -2.70 -10.96 7.60
C THR A 281 -2.96 -12.13 8.53
N PHE A 282 -4.00 -11.99 9.35
CA PHE A 282 -4.35 -12.96 10.37
C PHE A 282 -5.79 -13.44 10.19
N HIS A 283 -6.07 -14.59 10.82
CA HIS A 283 -7.41 -15.14 10.99
C HIS A 283 -7.70 -15.28 12.49
N PRO A 284 -8.96 -15.44 12.91
CA PRO A 284 -9.33 -15.55 14.33
C PRO A 284 -8.51 -16.58 15.13
N GLU A 285 -8.16 -17.71 14.50
CA GLU A 285 -7.31 -18.75 15.08
C GLU A 285 -5.88 -18.27 15.41
N HIS A 286 -5.40 -17.22 14.76
CA HIS A 286 -4.05 -16.68 14.95
C HIS A 286 -3.96 -15.66 16.09
N TYR A 287 -5.08 -15.18 16.66
CA TYR A 287 -5.08 -14.09 17.66
C TYR A 287 -4.43 -14.46 19.00
N GLN A 288 -4.09 -15.73 19.20
CA GLN A 288 -3.26 -16.16 20.34
C GLN A 288 -1.80 -15.70 20.22
N ASN A 289 -1.35 -15.35 19.01
CA ASN A 289 -0.03 -14.80 18.76
C ASN A 289 -0.02 -13.30 19.07
N ALA A 290 0.94 -12.83 19.87
CA ALA A 290 1.11 -11.42 20.21
C ALA A 290 1.33 -10.50 18.99
N ILE A 291 1.78 -11.07 17.86
CA ILE A 291 2.00 -10.36 16.59
C ILE A 291 0.70 -10.22 15.78
N ALA A 292 -0.30 -11.06 16.04
CA ALA A 292 -1.58 -10.96 15.36
C ALA A 292 -2.34 -9.72 15.85
N SER A 293 -2.75 -8.87 14.91
CA SER A 293 -3.56 -7.68 15.18
C SER A 293 -4.91 -7.84 14.51
N TYR A 294 -5.96 -7.48 15.25
CA TYR A 294 -7.34 -7.55 14.78
C TYR A 294 -7.57 -6.63 13.56
N GLU A 295 -6.85 -5.53 13.46
CA GLU A 295 -6.86 -4.60 12.32
C GLU A 295 -6.31 -5.24 11.03
N LEU A 296 -5.43 -6.25 11.16
CA LEU A 296 -4.85 -6.99 10.04
C LEU A 296 -5.58 -8.32 9.75
N ASP A 297 -6.82 -8.45 10.23
CA ASP A 297 -7.66 -9.60 9.90
C ASP A 297 -8.01 -9.64 8.40
N SER A 298 -7.74 -10.79 7.77
CA SER A 298 -7.89 -10.98 6.33
C SER A 298 -9.34 -10.75 5.85
N GLU A 299 -10.35 -11.19 6.61
CA GLU A 299 -11.75 -11.04 6.25
C GLU A 299 -12.21 -9.58 6.37
N ARG A 300 -11.77 -8.87 7.43
CA ARG A 300 -12.06 -7.44 7.60
C ARG A 300 -11.41 -6.59 6.51
N LEU A 301 -10.15 -6.88 6.18
CA LEU A 301 -9.43 -6.21 5.09
C LEU A 301 -10.06 -6.50 3.72
N GLN A 302 -10.55 -7.72 3.51
CA GLN A 302 -11.32 -8.04 2.31
C GLN A 302 -12.64 -7.26 2.26
N ALA A 303 -13.34 -7.11 3.39
CA ALA A 303 -14.56 -6.33 3.45
C ALA A 303 -14.36 -4.85 3.08
N LEU A 304 -13.24 -4.25 3.49
CA LEU A 304 -12.86 -2.88 3.12
C LEU A 304 -12.72 -2.72 1.60
N ALA A 305 -12.02 -3.63 0.94
CA ALA A 305 -11.79 -3.59 -0.51
C ALA A 305 -13.07 -3.83 -1.31
N LEU A 306 -13.96 -4.68 -0.80
CA LEU A 306 -15.16 -5.14 -1.48
C LEU A 306 -16.38 -4.22 -1.29
N HIS A 307 -16.42 -3.37 -0.26
CA HIS A 307 -17.55 -2.49 -0.03
C HIS A 307 -17.56 -1.31 -1.01
N ARG A 308 -18.68 -1.10 -1.72
CA ARG A 308 -18.82 -0.06 -2.77
C ARG A 308 -18.47 1.36 -2.30
N ASP A 309 -18.81 1.69 -1.06
CA ASP A 309 -18.59 3.01 -0.47
C ASP A 309 -17.25 3.13 0.30
N SER A 310 -16.54 2.02 0.56
CA SER A 310 -15.24 2.06 1.25
C SER A 310 -14.09 1.96 0.23
N SER A 311 -14.15 0.99 -0.68
CA SER A 311 -13.19 0.76 -1.78
C SER A 311 -11.69 0.75 -1.41
N LEU A 312 -11.33 0.66 -0.13
CA LEU A 312 -9.93 0.72 0.30
C LEU A 312 -9.23 -0.58 -0.07
N ILE A 313 -8.29 -0.51 -1.01
CA ILE A 313 -7.52 -1.66 -1.46
C ILE A 313 -6.35 -1.88 -0.50
N SER A 314 -6.40 -2.99 0.23
CA SER A 314 -5.36 -3.40 1.19
C SER A 314 -4.31 -4.33 0.58
N ASP A 315 -4.69 -5.08 -0.46
CA ASP A 315 -3.85 -6.08 -1.13
C ASP A 315 -3.65 -5.70 -2.61
N PRO A 316 -2.42 -5.75 -3.17
CA PRO A 316 -2.17 -5.51 -4.60
C PRO A 316 -2.87 -6.49 -5.55
N ARG A 317 -3.23 -7.70 -5.11
CA ARG A 317 -4.07 -8.67 -5.83
C ARG A 317 -5.56 -8.38 -5.65
N ILE A 318 -5.90 -7.45 -4.76
CA ILE A 318 -7.23 -6.89 -4.47
C ILE A 318 -8.20 -7.84 -3.76
N HIS A 319 -8.12 -9.17 -3.93
CA HIS A 319 -9.18 -10.10 -3.48
C HIS A 319 -8.76 -11.26 -2.55
N GLU A 320 -7.49 -11.36 -2.15
CA GLU A 320 -6.97 -12.47 -1.33
C GLU A 320 -6.46 -12.08 0.07
N SER A 321 -6.16 -10.80 0.32
CA SER A 321 -5.75 -10.26 1.62
C SER A 321 -4.73 -11.14 2.36
N SER A 322 -3.66 -11.57 1.70
CA SER A 322 -2.62 -12.45 2.28
C SER A 322 -1.31 -11.74 2.60
N LEU A 323 -0.99 -10.70 1.82
CA LEU A 323 0.05 -9.72 2.08
C LEU A 323 -0.59 -8.36 1.84
N VAL A 324 -0.48 -7.44 2.77
CA VAL A 324 -1.19 -6.16 2.69
C VAL A 324 -0.25 -4.99 2.93
N TYR A 325 -0.58 -3.86 2.31
CA TYR A 325 0.20 -2.63 2.37
C TYR A 325 1.71 -2.87 2.15
N PRO A 326 2.12 -3.29 0.95
CA PRO A 326 3.52 -3.56 0.68
C PRO A 326 4.37 -2.30 0.88
N PHE A 327 5.51 -2.46 1.53
CA PHE A 327 6.47 -1.37 1.76
C PHE A 327 7.82 -1.62 1.08
N LEU A 328 8.05 -2.80 0.53
CA LEU A 328 9.24 -3.10 -0.26
C LEU A 328 8.87 -3.91 -1.50
N VAL A 329 9.50 -3.56 -2.61
CA VAL A 329 9.46 -4.29 -3.87
C VAL A 329 10.86 -4.60 -4.37
N TYR A 330 11.03 -5.77 -4.96
CA TYR A 330 12.26 -6.22 -5.58
C TYR A 330 12.02 -6.66 -7.02
N GLU A 331 12.93 -6.27 -7.91
CA GLU A 331 13.03 -6.78 -9.28
C GLU A 331 14.46 -7.15 -9.62
N ALA A 332 14.64 -8.34 -10.19
CA ALA A 332 15.90 -8.85 -10.67
C ALA A 332 15.96 -8.74 -12.19
N LYS A 333 17.19 -8.56 -12.69
CA LYS A 333 17.53 -8.87 -14.09
C LYS A 333 18.84 -9.64 -14.13
N GLY A 334 18.90 -10.63 -15.02
CA GLY A 334 20.13 -11.35 -15.32
C GLY A 334 21.18 -10.44 -15.99
N TRP A 335 22.41 -10.94 -16.13
CA TRP A 335 23.59 -10.21 -16.64
C TRP A 335 23.44 -9.58 -18.04
N THR A 336 22.53 -10.10 -18.87
CA THR A 336 22.30 -9.62 -20.25
C THR A 336 21.03 -8.78 -20.41
N GLY A 337 20.31 -8.50 -19.31
CA GLY A 337 19.09 -7.69 -19.33
C GLY A 337 19.33 -6.18 -19.43
N ASP A 338 18.26 -5.40 -19.54
CA ASP A 338 18.29 -3.94 -19.40
C ASP A 338 18.09 -3.59 -17.91
N ALA A 339 19.13 -3.11 -17.23
CA ALA A 339 19.06 -2.71 -15.82
C ALA A 339 18.00 -1.61 -15.56
N ARG A 340 17.66 -0.79 -16.57
CA ARG A 340 16.57 0.18 -16.47
C ARG A 340 15.21 -0.50 -16.44
N GLU A 341 15.07 -1.68 -17.05
CA GLU A 341 13.82 -2.42 -17.00
C GLU A 341 13.51 -2.88 -15.58
N ALA A 342 14.49 -3.39 -14.83
CA ALA A 342 14.35 -3.71 -13.40
C ALA A 342 13.83 -2.49 -12.62
N ARG A 343 14.49 -1.34 -12.81
CA ARG A 343 14.10 -0.06 -12.19
C ARG A 343 12.68 0.35 -12.55
N LEU A 344 12.32 0.29 -13.84
CA LEU A 344 10.98 0.66 -14.32
C LEU A 344 9.92 -0.34 -13.83
N GLN A 345 10.24 -1.60 -13.60
CA GLN A 345 9.28 -2.56 -13.05
C GLN A 345 9.09 -2.33 -11.55
N ALA A 346 10.18 -2.16 -10.80
CA ALA A 346 10.17 -1.94 -9.36
C ALA A 346 9.47 -0.63 -9.01
N CYS A 347 9.82 0.47 -9.68
CA CYS A 347 9.18 1.75 -9.43
C CYS A 347 7.69 1.76 -9.81
N ALA A 348 7.24 0.97 -10.79
CA ALA A 348 5.84 0.90 -11.20
C ALA A 348 4.98 0.17 -10.16
N ALA A 349 5.49 -0.94 -9.65
CA ALA A 349 4.85 -1.64 -8.54
C ALA A 349 4.85 -0.76 -7.28
N GLY A 350 5.99 -0.13 -6.98
CA GLY A 350 6.08 0.80 -5.85
C GLY A 350 5.13 1.99 -5.97
N THR A 351 4.84 2.51 -7.18
CA THR A 351 3.85 3.60 -7.33
C THR A 351 2.45 3.17 -6.94
N ALA A 352 2.06 1.93 -7.30
CA ALA A 352 0.78 1.38 -6.89
C ALA A 352 0.72 1.19 -5.36
N TYR A 353 1.82 0.76 -4.74
CA TYR A 353 1.90 0.60 -3.28
C TYR A 353 1.84 1.95 -2.56
N LEU A 354 2.50 2.97 -3.09
CA LEU A 354 2.40 4.33 -2.58
C LEU A 354 0.98 4.90 -2.69
N ASP A 355 0.25 4.60 -3.77
CA ASP A 355 -1.17 4.98 -3.89
C ASP A 355 -2.04 4.24 -2.86
N MET A 356 -1.83 2.94 -2.65
CA MET A 356 -2.53 2.18 -1.61
C MET A 356 -2.29 2.77 -0.21
N LEU A 357 -1.05 3.19 0.09
CA LEU A 357 -0.71 3.82 1.36
C LEU A 357 -1.28 5.24 1.50
N ASP A 358 -1.32 6.01 0.40
CA ASP A 358 -1.94 7.33 0.38
C ASP A 358 -3.44 7.24 0.66
N ASP A 359 -4.13 6.27 0.04
CA ASP A 359 -5.55 6.01 0.27
C ASP A 359 -5.81 5.56 1.71
N LEU A 360 -4.96 4.68 2.25
CA LEU A 360 -5.02 4.30 3.67
C LEU A 360 -4.89 5.52 4.59
N ALA A 361 -3.97 6.44 4.28
CA ALA A 361 -3.68 7.61 5.11
C ALA A 361 -4.78 8.68 5.11
N ARG A 362 -5.68 8.65 4.12
CA ARG A 362 -6.80 9.58 4.00
C ARG A 362 -7.94 9.19 4.94
N ARG A 363 -8.74 10.18 5.32
CA ARG A 363 -9.95 9.94 6.09
C ARG A 363 -10.91 9.05 5.30
N PRO A 364 -11.55 8.06 5.95
CA PRO A 364 -12.54 7.22 5.30
C PRO A 364 -13.66 8.07 4.66
N GLY A 365 -14.12 7.64 3.50
CA GLY A 365 -15.19 8.30 2.76
C GLY A 365 -15.38 7.68 1.38
N ASN A 366 -16.39 8.16 0.66
CA ASN A 366 -16.75 7.58 -0.64
C ASN A 366 -15.56 7.53 -1.62
N ALA A 367 -15.40 6.37 -2.23
CA ALA A 367 -14.49 6.08 -3.32
C ALA A 367 -14.45 7.21 -4.37
N GLY A 368 -13.26 7.66 -4.79
CA GLY A 368 -13.08 8.58 -5.91
C GLY A 368 -12.95 10.07 -5.56
N LYS A 369 -13.06 10.48 -4.28
CA LYS A 369 -12.68 11.84 -3.86
C LYS A 369 -11.17 11.92 -3.62
N VAL A 370 -10.43 12.23 -4.69
CA VAL A 370 -8.96 12.40 -4.75
C VAL A 370 -8.40 13.44 -3.74
N GLU A 371 -9.25 14.23 -3.10
CA GLU A 371 -8.89 15.37 -2.23
C GLU A 371 -9.31 15.19 -0.76
N GLY A 372 -9.46 13.95 -0.28
CA GLY A 372 -9.74 13.69 1.14
C GLY A 372 -8.61 14.21 2.05
N ALA A 373 -8.96 14.84 3.18
CA ALA A 373 -7.98 15.21 4.21
C ALA A 373 -7.30 13.96 4.80
N TYR A 374 -6.04 14.09 5.21
CA TYR A 374 -5.33 13.01 5.92
C TYR A 374 -5.93 12.81 7.32
N GLN A 375 -5.85 11.57 7.82
CA GLN A 375 -6.28 11.23 9.18
C GLN A 375 -5.37 11.89 10.22
N PHE A 376 -4.05 11.92 9.95
CA PHE A 376 -3.02 12.41 10.85
C PHE A 376 -2.02 13.33 10.14
N HIS A 377 -1.25 14.09 10.92
CA HIS A 377 -0.25 15.04 10.40
C HIS A 377 0.86 14.38 9.58
N ASP A 378 1.21 13.14 9.92
CA ASP A 378 2.24 12.33 9.28
C ASP A 378 1.70 11.47 8.13
N GLY A 379 0.42 11.63 7.75
CA GLY A 379 -0.21 10.82 6.70
C GLY A 379 0.49 10.89 5.34
N ARG A 380 1.19 11.99 5.05
CA ARG A 380 2.00 12.17 3.82
C ARG A 380 3.33 11.44 3.85
N SER A 381 3.77 10.94 5.01
CA SER A 381 5.09 10.33 5.19
C SER A 381 5.15 8.85 4.76
N ALA A 382 4.17 8.38 3.99
CA ALA A 382 4.21 7.05 3.40
C ALA A 382 5.42 6.90 2.46
N GLN A 383 6.14 5.80 2.60
CA GLN A 383 7.31 5.48 1.79
C GLN A 383 7.32 4.01 1.39
N VAL A 384 7.96 3.72 0.26
CA VAL A 384 8.18 2.36 -0.25
C VAL A 384 9.65 2.22 -0.63
N PHE A 385 10.27 1.11 -0.27
CA PHE A 385 11.59 0.74 -0.74
C PHE A 385 11.50 -0.01 -2.07
N ALA A 386 12.31 0.40 -3.04
CA ALA A 386 12.46 -0.33 -4.30
C ALA A 386 13.90 -0.84 -4.39
N LEU A 387 14.05 -2.15 -4.42
CA LEU A 387 15.33 -2.81 -4.61
C LEU A 387 15.39 -3.36 -6.03
N THR A 388 16.55 -3.22 -6.67
CA THR A 388 16.78 -3.86 -7.95
C THR A 388 18.12 -4.56 -7.94
N SER A 389 18.21 -5.70 -8.62
CA SER A 389 19.48 -6.33 -8.93
C SER A 389 19.67 -6.48 -10.43
N PHE A 390 20.90 -6.31 -10.88
CA PHE A 390 21.35 -6.62 -12.22
C PHE A 390 22.57 -7.53 -12.10
N GLY A 391 22.31 -8.84 -12.10
CA GLY A 391 23.28 -9.83 -11.63
C GLY A 391 23.73 -9.53 -10.20
N ALA A 392 25.03 -9.36 -10.01
CA ALA A 392 25.62 -9.05 -8.70
C ALA A 392 25.52 -7.58 -8.29
N HIS A 393 25.03 -6.69 -9.16
CA HIS A 393 24.95 -5.26 -8.88
C HIS A 393 23.58 -4.91 -8.31
N TRP A 394 23.54 -4.27 -7.14
CA TRP A 394 22.31 -3.96 -6.44
C TRP A 394 22.09 -2.47 -6.27
N HIS A 395 20.84 -2.05 -6.32
CA HIS A 395 20.40 -0.70 -5.98
C HIS A 395 19.34 -0.77 -4.89
N VAL A 396 19.45 0.10 -3.90
CA VAL A 396 18.42 0.31 -2.88
C VAL A 396 17.90 1.74 -3.03
N MET A 397 16.59 1.88 -3.20
CA MET A 397 15.92 3.16 -3.41
C MET A 397 14.81 3.35 -2.38
N VAL A 398 14.59 4.60 -1.99
CA VAL A 398 13.41 5.02 -1.22
C VAL A 398 12.50 5.85 -2.12
N GLY A 399 11.23 5.48 -2.18
CA GLY A 399 10.18 6.14 -2.94
C GLY A 399 9.18 6.81 -2.02
N TYR A 400 8.72 7.99 -2.41
CA TYR A 400 7.58 8.64 -1.76
C TYR A 400 6.73 9.38 -2.79
N ARG A 401 5.49 9.69 -2.41
CA ARG A 401 4.48 10.31 -3.27
C ARG A 401 4.20 11.73 -2.81
N ARG A 402 4.03 12.67 -3.74
CA ARG A 402 3.57 14.04 -3.44
C ARG A 402 2.87 14.69 -4.63
N PRO A 403 2.17 15.82 -4.43
CA PRO A 403 1.71 16.63 -5.55
C PRO A 403 2.87 17.08 -6.45
N ARG A 404 2.59 17.19 -7.75
CA ARG A 404 3.52 17.76 -8.73
C ARG A 404 3.74 19.25 -8.42
N LEU A 405 4.99 19.70 -8.52
CA LEU A 405 5.37 21.09 -8.27
C LEU A 405 5.42 21.92 -9.56
N LYS A 406 5.37 23.26 -9.44
CA LYS A 406 5.44 24.18 -10.60
C LYS A 406 6.66 23.92 -11.49
N ARG A 407 7.83 23.76 -10.89
CA ARG A 407 9.10 23.40 -11.55
C ARG A 407 9.07 22.06 -12.31
N GLU A 408 8.04 21.25 -12.09
CA GLU A 408 7.80 19.95 -12.74
C GLU A 408 6.62 20.01 -13.72
N HIS A 409 6.20 21.20 -14.12
CA HIS A 409 5.03 21.46 -14.98
C HIS A 409 3.70 21.04 -14.32
N ALA A 410 3.50 21.37 -13.05
CA ALA A 410 2.19 21.23 -12.40
C ALA A 410 1.09 21.92 -13.22
N ASN A 411 -0.08 21.28 -13.30
CA ASN A 411 -1.25 21.73 -14.07
C ASN A 411 -1.05 21.80 -15.60
N HIS A 412 0.08 21.35 -16.15
CA HIS A 412 0.26 21.28 -17.59
C HIS A 412 -0.61 20.16 -18.19
N PRO A 413 -1.34 20.40 -19.30
CA PRO A 413 -2.08 19.36 -20.00
C PRO A 413 -1.18 18.18 -20.39
N GLY A 414 -1.61 16.94 -20.15
CA GLY A 414 -0.79 15.77 -20.45
C GLY A 414 0.32 15.47 -19.43
N MET A 415 0.26 16.07 -18.23
CA MET A 415 1.10 15.72 -17.09
C MET A 415 0.23 15.22 -15.92
N SER A 416 0.74 14.25 -15.16
CA SER A 416 0.11 13.75 -13.94
C SER A 416 0.03 14.84 -12.86
N LYS A 417 -1.02 14.83 -12.04
CA LYS A 417 -1.12 15.71 -10.86
C LYS A 417 -0.18 15.29 -9.73
N THR A 418 0.27 14.04 -9.74
CA THR A 418 1.06 13.40 -8.69
C THR A 418 2.45 13.07 -9.19
N VAL A 419 3.42 13.14 -8.29
CA VAL A 419 4.80 12.73 -8.50
C VAL A 419 5.18 11.65 -7.49
N TYR A 420 5.86 10.62 -7.98
CA TYR A 420 6.50 9.57 -7.20
C TYR A 420 8.00 9.71 -7.40
N LEU A 421 8.70 10.09 -6.34
CA LEU A 421 10.13 10.32 -6.40
C LEU A 421 10.88 9.18 -5.73
N TYR A 422 11.61 8.41 -6.54
CA TYR A 422 12.52 7.38 -6.07
C TYR A 422 13.95 7.91 -6.01
N GLN A 423 14.54 7.88 -4.83
CA GLN A 423 15.91 8.31 -4.62
C GLN A 423 16.77 7.13 -4.21
N ARG A 424 17.88 6.91 -4.91
CA ARG A 424 18.83 5.86 -4.56
C ARG A 424 19.58 6.20 -3.28
N ILE A 425 19.48 5.33 -2.29
CA ILE A 425 20.14 5.45 -0.99
C ILE A 425 21.45 4.66 -0.94
N TRP A 426 21.54 3.56 -1.70
CA TRP A 426 22.75 2.76 -1.80
C TRP A 426 22.84 2.08 -3.17
N SER A 427 24.07 1.82 -3.61
CA SER A 427 24.38 0.94 -4.75
C SER A 427 25.70 0.25 -4.50
N GLY A 428 25.84 -0.96 -5.05
CA GLY A 428 27.12 -1.64 -5.06
C GLY A 428 27.09 -2.93 -5.83
N LEU A 429 28.26 -3.26 -6.39
CA LEU A 429 28.55 -4.60 -6.90
C LEU A 429 28.95 -5.50 -5.73
N ILE A 430 28.29 -6.64 -5.59
CA ILE A 430 28.65 -7.65 -4.59
C ILE A 430 29.86 -8.44 -5.09
N SER A 431 31.06 -7.95 -4.74
CA SER A 431 32.34 -8.57 -5.10
C SER A 431 33.13 -9.07 -3.89
N ASP A 432 32.80 -8.62 -2.68
CA ASP A 432 33.46 -9.00 -1.43
C ASP A 432 32.48 -9.12 -0.24
N GLU A 433 32.99 -9.61 0.90
CA GLU A 433 32.20 -9.80 2.12
C GLU A 433 31.64 -8.47 2.64
N ARG A 434 32.40 -7.38 2.48
CA ARG A 434 32.01 -6.06 2.98
C ARG A 434 30.81 -5.52 2.21
N LYS A 435 30.82 -5.58 0.88
CA LYS A 435 29.69 -5.16 0.03
C LYS A 435 28.44 -5.99 0.27
N ALA A 436 28.59 -7.30 0.42
CA ALA A 436 27.49 -8.18 0.82
C ALA A 436 26.92 -7.76 2.19
N TRP A 437 27.79 -7.50 3.17
CA TRP A 437 27.39 -7.07 4.51
C TRP A 437 26.70 -5.70 4.50
N GLU A 438 27.16 -4.74 3.69
CA GLU A 438 26.54 -3.42 3.54
C GLU A 438 25.08 -3.54 3.11
N LEU A 439 24.80 -4.33 2.07
CA LEU A 439 23.44 -4.57 1.60
C LEU A 439 22.58 -5.23 2.68
N LEU A 440 23.08 -6.31 3.30
CA LEU A 440 22.33 -7.03 4.34
C LEU A 440 22.06 -6.15 5.56
N SER A 441 22.98 -5.25 5.91
CA SER A 441 22.78 -4.28 7.01
C SER A 441 21.63 -3.32 6.72
N LEU A 442 21.51 -2.84 5.48
CA LEU A 442 20.39 -1.99 5.08
C LEU A 442 19.06 -2.76 5.06
N VAL A 443 19.07 -3.98 4.53
CA VAL A 443 17.87 -4.84 4.45
C VAL A 443 17.39 -5.24 5.84
N ASP A 444 18.28 -5.59 6.76
CA ASP A 444 17.93 -5.91 8.15
C ASP A 444 17.30 -4.68 8.87
N GLN A 445 17.77 -3.46 8.59
CA GLN A 445 17.15 -2.24 9.12
C GLN A 445 15.77 -1.98 8.51
N ILE A 446 15.60 -2.19 7.20
CA ILE A 446 14.29 -2.05 6.54
C ILE A 446 13.31 -3.11 7.07
N HIS A 447 13.79 -4.31 7.35
CA HIS A 447 13.01 -5.38 8.00
C HIS A 447 12.48 -4.90 9.34
N GLU A 448 13.36 -4.43 10.22
CA GLU A 448 12.96 -3.95 11.55
C GLU A 448 11.97 -2.79 11.47
N TRP A 449 12.22 -1.81 10.59
CA TRP A 449 11.31 -0.68 10.35
C TRP A 449 9.93 -1.16 9.84
N GLY A 450 9.92 -2.12 8.91
CA GLY A 450 8.72 -2.74 8.36
C GLY A 450 7.86 -3.43 9.42
N ALA A 451 8.51 -4.25 10.26
CA ALA A 451 7.84 -5.03 11.30
C ALA A 451 7.37 -4.18 12.51
N THR A 452 7.92 -2.98 12.69
CA THR A 452 7.62 -2.10 13.83
C THR A 452 6.92 -0.81 13.38
N THR A 453 7.69 0.19 12.97
CA THR A 453 7.24 1.57 12.71
C THR A 453 6.20 1.63 11.59
N PHE A 454 6.46 0.94 10.48
CA PHE A 454 5.52 0.89 9.35
C PHE A 454 4.25 0.13 9.70
N ARG A 455 4.37 -1.01 10.41
CA ARG A 455 3.22 -1.78 10.88
C ARG A 455 2.32 -0.95 11.79
N ASP A 456 2.89 -0.21 12.74
CA ASP A 456 2.14 0.68 13.63
C ASP A 456 1.47 1.83 12.88
N TYR A 457 2.15 2.39 11.88
CA TYR A 457 1.56 3.35 10.95
C TYR A 457 0.31 2.77 10.28
N VAL A 458 0.40 1.56 9.71
CA VAL A 458 -0.73 0.94 9.01
C VAL A 458 -1.90 0.63 9.95
N ILE A 459 -1.65 -0.01 11.10
CA ILE A 459 -2.70 -0.39 12.06
C ILE A 459 -3.44 0.86 12.55
N ARG A 460 -2.71 1.93 12.88
CA ARG A 460 -3.33 3.18 13.33
C ARG A 460 -4.31 3.75 12.31
N HIS A 461 -3.95 3.77 11.02
CA HIS A 461 -4.82 4.29 9.96
C HIS A 461 -5.99 3.35 9.60
N LEU A 462 -5.80 2.04 9.77
CA LEU A 462 -6.83 1.04 9.52
C LEU A 462 -8.01 1.13 10.49
N LYS A 463 -7.81 1.61 11.73
CA LYS A 463 -8.87 1.70 12.74
C LYS A 463 -10.08 2.49 12.25
N SER A 464 -9.86 3.72 11.76
CA SER A 464 -10.93 4.56 11.25
C SER A 464 -11.61 3.97 10.01
N TRP A 465 -10.85 3.32 9.13
CA TRP A 465 -11.40 2.63 7.97
C TRP A 465 -12.30 1.46 8.36
N HIS A 466 -11.86 0.65 9.33
CA HIS A 466 -12.65 -0.46 9.85
C HIS A 466 -13.95 0.00 10.52
N GLU A 467 -13.90 1.08 11.31
CA GLU A 467 -15.08 1.68 11.93
C GLU A 467 -16.08 2.14 10.85
N TYR A 468 -15.60 2.89 9.85
CA TYR A 468 -16.43 3.36 8.75
C TYR A 468 -17.07 2.21 7.95
N CYS A 469 -16.28 1.20 7.57
CA CYS A 469 -16.82 0.05 6.83
C CYS A 469 -17.78 -0.79 7.66
N HIS A 470 -17.56 -0.88 8.97
CA HIS A 470 -18.50 -1.54 9.87
C HIS A 470 -19.87 -0.85 9.85
N GLU A 471 -19.92 0.47 9.98
CA GLU A 471 -21.17 1.25 9.92
C GLU A 471 -21.91 1.05 8.59
N LEU A 472 -21.19 1.12 7.47
CA LEU A 472 -21.75 0.90 6.14
C LEU A 472 -22.36 -0.50 5.98
N ARG A 473 -21.63 -1.54 6.42
CA ARG A 473 -22.12 -2.92 6.36
C ARG A 473 -23.32 -3.16 7.27
N VAL A 474 -23.37 -2.49 8.42
CA VAL A 474 -24.54 -2.53 9.31
C VAL A 474 -25.77 -1.93 8.61
N ALA A 475 -25.62 -0.77 7.97
CA ALA A 475 -26.70 -0.14 7.22
C ALA A 475 -27.20 -1.04 6.07
N ASP A 476 -26.29 -1.64 5.30
CA ASP A 476 -26.62 -2.55 4.20
C ASP A 476 -27.33 -3.81 4.68
N ALA A 477 -26.89 -4.37 5.81
CA ALA A 477 -27.52 -5.53 6.41
C ALA A 477 -28.95 -5.22 6.91
N ILE A 478 -29.16 -4.07 7.57
CA ILE A 478 -30.49 -3.60 7.98
C ILE A 478 -31.40 -3.44 6.76
N ARG A 479 -30.91 -2.81 5.68
CA ARG A 479 -31.66 -2.63 4.42
C ARG A 479 -32.01 -3.97 3.78
N THR A 480 -31.05 -4.89 3.72
CA THR A 480 -31.25 -6.23 3.15
C THR A 480 -32.33 -7.00 3.93
N ARG A 481 -32.30 -6.91 5.26
CA ARG A 481 -33.33 -7.51 6.13
C ARG A 481 -34.70 -6.86 5.93
N ALA A 482 -34.77 -5.54 5.82
CA ALA A 482 -36.03 -4.83 5.61
C ALA A 482 -36.73 -5.25 4.32
N ILE A 483 -35.97 -5.58 3.27
CA ILE A 483 -36.50 -5.96 1.95
C ILE A 483 -36.78 -7.47 1.85
N LEU A 484 -35.86 -8.32 2.34
CA LEU A 484 -35.95 -9.77 2.16
C LEU A 484 -36.59 -10.51 3.35
N GLY A 485 -36.81 -9.85 4.48
CA GLY A 485 -37.38 -10.45 5.69
C GLY A 485 -36.60 -11.68 6.16
N LYS A 486 -37.30 -12.78 6.48
CA LYS A 486 -36.70 -14.05 6.89
C LYS A 486 -35.82 -14.71 5.81
N ASN A 487 -35.97 -14.32 4.53
CA ASN A 487 -35.15 -14.86 3.45
C ASN A 487 -33.74 -14.24 3.40
N ALA A 488 -33.48 -13.16 4.16
CA ALA A 488 -32.15 -12.55 4.21
C ALA A 488 -31.06 -13.48 4.80
N THR A 489 -31.46 -14.49 5.57
CA THR A 489 -30.58 -15.44 6.26
C THR A 489 -30.42 -16.77 5.52
N SER A 490 -31.25 -17.03 4.50
CA SER A 490 -31.18 -18.23 3.65
C SER A 490 -30.15 -18.13 2.51
N GLY A 491 -29.28 -17.12 2.57
CA GLY A 491 -28.26 -16.85 1.54
C GLY A 491 -28.77 -16.08 0.33
N GLN A 492 -30.04 -15.63 0.34
CA GLN A 492 -30.51 -14.63 -0.60
C GLN A 492 -30.04 -13.25 -0.13
N PHE A 493 -29.38 -12.51 -1.00
CA PHE A 493 -28.90 -11.16 -0.71
C PHE A 493 -29.26 -10.21 -1.85
N LEU A 494 -29.42 -8.93 -1.51
CA LEU A 494 -29.50 -7.88 -2.52
C LEU A 494 -28.16 -7.76 -3.20
N VAL A 495 -28.18 -7.77 -4.54
CA VAL A 495 -26.98 -7.49 -5.33
C VAL A 495 -26.77 -5.98 -5.28
N PHE A 496 -25.79 -5.55 -4.51
CA PHE A 496 -25.30 -4.19 -4.53
C PHE A 496 -24.31 -4.01 -5.68
N ASP A 497 -24.14 -2.76 -6.14
CA ASP A 497 -23.11 -2.43 -7.10
C ASP A 497 -21.73 -2.81 -6.58
N THR A 498 -20.87 -3.29 -7.49
CA THR A 498 -19.46 -3.55 -7.18
C THR A 498 -18.70 -2.23 -7.00
N PRO A 499 -17.60 -2.21 -6.23
CA PRO A 499 -16.70 -1.06 -6.16
C PRO A 499 -16.24 -0.58 -7.55
N GLU A 500 -15.96 0.71 -7.69
CA GLU A 500 -15.59 1.34 -8.97
C GLU A 500 -14.41 0.64 -9.66
N TRP A 501 -13.39 0.26 -8.88
CA TRP A 501 -12.19 -0.41 -9.40
C TRP A 501 -12.51 -1.77 -10.07
N ALA A 502 -13.62 -2.42 -9.72
CA ALA A 502 -14.00 -3.71 -10.27
C ALA A 502 -14.53 -3.60 -11.72
N LYS A 503 -14.88 -2.39 -12.19
CA LYS A 503 -15.39 -2.15 -13.55
C LYS A 503 -14.35 -2.44 -14.63
N ASP A 504 -13.07 -2.34 -14.29
CA ASP A 504 -11.95 -2.60 -15.21
C ASP A 504 -11.74 -4.11 -15.47
N PHE A 505 -12.51 -4.98 -14.82
CA PHE A 505 -12.34 -6.43 -14.86
C PHE A 505 -13.48 -7.14 -15.60
N GLY A 506 -13.17 -8.33 -16.13
CA GLY A 506 -14.11 -9.19 -16.84
C GLY A 506 -15.32 -9.60 -16.00
N MET A 507 -16.37 -10.11 -16.66
CA MET A 507 -17.62 -10.51 -16.00
C MET A 507 -17.38 -11.61 -14.95
N ASP A 508 -16.56 -12.62 -15.26
CA ASP A 508 -16.26 -13.73 -14.34
C ASP A 508 -15.66 -13.25 -13.01
N PHE A 509 -14.72 -12.30 -13.09
CA PHE A 509 -14.11 -11.69 -11.91
C PHE A 509 -15.14 -10.93 -11.06
N ARG A 510 -16.02 -10.15 -11.71
CA ARG A 510 -17.08 -9.41 -11.03
C ARG A 510 -18.11 -10.33 -10.39
N THR A 511 -18.46 -11.44 -11.02
CA THR A 511 -19.37 -12.45 -10.45
C THR A 511 -18.79 -13.08 -9.19
N GLU A 512 -17.50 -13.44 -9.21
CA GLU A 512 -16.81 -13.98 -8.03
C GLU A 512 -16.73 -12.94 -6.90
N LEU A 513 -16.52 -11.67 -7.25
CA LEU A 513 -16.51 -10.57 -6.30
C LEU A 513 -17.88 -10.37 -5.63
N LEU A 514 -18.96 -10.35 -6.42
CA LEU A 514 -20.34 -10.28 -5.92
C LEU A 514 -20.66 -11.45 -5.00
N ARG A 515 -20.19 -12.66 -5.32
CA ARG A 515 -20.35 -13.84 -4.47
C ARG A 515 -19.64 -13.67 -3.11
N LYS A 516 -18.43 -13.08 -3.09
CA LYS A 516 -17.70 -12.79 -1.83
C LYS A 516 -18.40 -11.69 -1.02
N MET A 517 -18.85 -10.62 -1.67
CA MET A 517 -19.64 -9.55 -1.03
C MET A 517 -20.91 -10.10 -0.39
N GLY A 518 -21.65 -10.94 -1.11
CA GLY A 518 -22.87 -11.60 -0.61
C GLY A 518 -22.60 -12.41 0.66
N LYS A 519 -21.52 -13.21 0.69
CA LYS A 519 -21.12 -13.96 1.90
C LYS A 519 -20.84 -13.05 3.09
N LEU A 520 -20.07 -11.97 2.89
CA LEU A 520 -19.75 -11.00 3.94
C LEU A 520 -21.02 -10.28 4.44
N LEU A 521 -21.93 -9.95 3.54
CA LEU A 521 -23.20 -9.32 3.90
C LEU A 521 -24.11 -10.28 4.65
N THR A 522 -24.31 -11.52 4.18
CA THR A 522 -25.11 -12.53 4.88
C THR A 522 -24.57 -12.78 6.28
N LYS A 523 -23.25 -12.94 6.42
CA LYS A 523 -22.61 -13.04 7.74
C LYS A 523 -22.96 -11.85 8.62
N LYS A 524 -22.91 -10.63 8.08
CA LYS A 524 -23.25 -9.42 8.84
C LYS A 524 -24.74 -9.32 9.19
N VAL A 525 -25.62 -9.75 8.28
CA VAL A 525 -27.06 -9.88 8.52
C VAL A 525 -27.30 -10.84 9.69
N VAL A 526 -26.61 -11.98 9.73
CA VAL A 526 -26.69 -12.95 10.83
C VAL A 526 -26.09 -12.39 12.13
N GLU A 527 -24.99 -11.65 12.08
CA GLU A 527 -24.43 -10.97 13.26
C GLU A 527 -25.40 -9.93 13.83
N ILE A 528 -26.06 -9.14 12.97
CA ILE A 528 -27.09 -8.15 13.35
C ILE A 528 -28.43 -8.83 13.66
N GLN A 529 -28.59 -10.07 13.23
CA GLN A 529 -29.61 -11.00 13.72
C GLN A 529 -29.30 -11.48 15.16
N ALA A 530 -28.37 -10.85 15.89
CA ALA A 530 -28.49 -10.72 17.34
C ALA A 530 -29.79 -9.96 17.67
N GLY A 531 -30.91 -10.67 17.51
CA GLY A 531 -32.22 -10.11 17.26
C GLY A 531 -33.25 -11.16 16.81
N GLU A 532 -33.20 -12.37 17.37
CA GLU A 532 -34.37 -12.71 18.18
C GLU A 532 -34.35 -11.74 19.37
N PRO A 533 -35.48 -11.09 19.74
CA PRO A 533 -35.51 -10.24 20.91
C PRO A 533 -34.90 -11.00 22.07
N SER A 534 -33.73 -10.54 22.53
CA SER A 534 -32.98 -11.24 23.55
C SER A 534 -33.06 -10.49 24.85
N ILE A 535 -33.54 -11.14 25.90
CA ILE A 535 -33.54 -10.59 27.25
C ILE A 535 -32.20 -10.94 27.90
N THR A 536 -31.53 -9.95 28.48
CA THR A 536 -30.29 -10.19 29.23
C THR A 536 -30.64 -10.50 30.68
N CYS A 537 -30.33 -11.71 31.14
CA CYS A 537 -30.44 -12.05 32.55
C CYS A 537 -29.36 -11.31 33.35
N VAL A 538 -29.80 -10.56 34.37
CA VAL A 538 -28.93 -9.81 35.30
C VAL A 538 -29.09 -10.29 36.75
N SER A 539 -29.80 -11.41 36.97
CA SER A 539 -30.00 -11.99 38.29
C SER A 539 -28.75 -12.73 38.79
N GLY A 540 -28.53 -12.75 40.10
CA GLY A 540 -27.51 -13.56 40.78
C GLY A 540 -26.15 -13.62 40.07
N LYS A 541 -25.76 -14.82 39.63
CA LYS A 541 -24.46 -15.12 38.99
C LYS A 541 -24.27 -14.52 37.58
N CYS A 542 -25.31 -13.95 36.96
CA CYS A 542 -25.25 -13.40 35.61
C CYS A 542 -24.97 -11.88 35.56
N ARG A 543 -24.86 -11.24 36.72
CA ARG A 543 -24.83 -9.78 36.87
C ARG A 543 -23.62 -9.10 36.18
N ASP A 544 -22.47 -9.75 36.17
CA ASP A 544 -21.20 -9.14 35.70
C ASP A 544 -20.93 -9.36 34.20
N PHE A 545 -21.57 -10.36 33.58
CA PHE A 545 -21.30 -10.74 32.18
C PHE A 545 -22.54 -10.65 31.27
N GLY A 546 -23.74 -10.58 31.85
CA GLY A 546 -25.01 -10.49 31.11
C GLY A 546 -25.26 -11.71 30.22
N TYR A 547 -26.03 -12.68 30.71
CA TYR A 547 -26.38 -13.86 29.91
C TYR A 547 -27.56 -13.54 28.97
N ARG A 548 -27.35 -13.63 27.65
CA ARG A 548 -28.39 -13.34 26.65
C ARG A 548 -29.30 -14.55 26.44
N LEU A 549 -30.60 -14.31 26.49
CA LEU A 549 -31.64 -15.33 26.35
C LEU A 549 -32.49 -15.01 25.14
N PHE A 550 -32.66 -15.97 24.23
CA PHE A 550 -33.23 -15.70 22.91
C PHE A 550 -34.69 -16.14 22.77
N SER A 551 -35.21 -16.92 23.72
CA SER A 551 -36.62 -17.35 23.75
C SER A 551 -37.11 -17.63 25.18
N ALA A 552 -38.44 -17.74 25.33
CA ALA A 552 -39.05 -18.17 26.59
C ALA A 552 -38.56 -19.57 27.03
N GLU A 553 -38.32 -20.49 26.09
CA GLU A 553 -37.79 -21.82 26.39
C GLU A 553 -36.33 -21.77 26.87
N ASP A 554 -35.54 -20.84 26.35
CA ASP A 554 -34.15 -20.61 26.78
C ASP A 554 -34.10 -20.03 28.20
N PHE A 555 -34.98 -19.07 28.51
CA PHE A 555 -35.17 -18.54 29.86
C PHE A 555 -35.57 -19.62 30.88
N LEU A 556 -36.51 -20.50 30.51
CA LEU A 556 -36.98 -21.58 31.40
C LEU A 556 -35.95 -22.69 31.62
N LYS A 557 -34.99 -22.87 30.69
CA LYS A 557 -33.83 -23.77 30.87
C LYS A 557 -32.73 -23.11 31.70
N HIS A 558 -32.55 -21.80 31.55
CA HIS A 558 -31.53 -21.01 32.24
C HIS A 558 -31.79 -20.88 33.76
N LEU A 559 -33.03 -20.61 34.16
CA LEU A 559 -33.43 -20.43 35.56
C LEU A 559 -32.99 -21.57 36.51
N PRO A 560 -33.36 -22.84 36.24
CA PRO A 560 -32.96 -23.95 37.12
C PRO A 560 -31.48 -24.32 37.00
N SER A 561 -30.84 -24.06 35.85
CA SER A 561 -29.44 -24.43 35.60
C SER A 561 -28.42 -23.44 36.18
N VAL A 562 -28.79 -22.15 36.29
CA VAL A 562 -27.86 -21.10 36.74
C VAL A 562 -28.29 -20.48 38.08
N HIS A 563 -29.59 -20.39 38.34
CA HIS A 563 -30.16 -19.77 39.55
C HIS A 563 -30.77 -20.76 40.54
N TYR A 564 -30.84 -22.06 40.21
CA TYR A 564 -31.42 -23.13 41.05
C TYR A 564 -32.88 -22.88 41.46
N GLU A 565 -33.63 -22.09 40.68
CA GLU A 565 -35.04 -21.78 40.93
C GLU A 565 -35.97 -22.85 40.33
N GLN A 566 -37.09 -23.13 41.01
CA GLN A 566 -38.12 -24.05 40.50
C GLN A 566 -39.03 -23.35 39.48
N VAL A 567 -39.14 -23.94 38.30
CA VAL A 567 -40.00 -23.43 37.22
C VAL A 567 -41.43 -23.89 37.42
N ASN A 568 -42.33 -22.98 37.80
CA ASN A 568 -43.78 -23.22 37.87
C ASN A 568 -44.52 -22.64 36.65
N ASP A 569 -45.82 -22.92 36.52
CA ASP A 569 -46.60 -22.48 35.36
C ASP A 569 -46.79 -20.95 35.30
N SER A 570 -46.72 -20.26 36.44
CA SER A 570 -46.70 -18.78 36.48
C SER A 570 -45.43 -18.22 35.84
N CYS A 571 -44.27 -18.83 36.08
CA CYS A 571 -43.00 -18.43 35.46
C CYS A 571 -43.00 -18.67 33.94
N LYS A 572 -43.62 -19.77 33.47
CA LYS A 572 -43.75 -20.06 32.04
C LYS A 572 -44.61 -19.01 31.32
N ASN A 573 -45.72 -18.60 31.92
CA ASN A 573 -46.60 -17.60 31.34
C ASN A 573 -45.96 -16.22 31.32
N ALA A 574 -45.32 -15.81 32.43
CA ALA A 574 -44.59 -14.54 32.50
C ALA A 574 -43.42 -14.47 31.51
N ALA A 575 -42.69 -15.58 31.32
CA ALA A 575 -41.63 -15.65 30.32
C ALA A 575 -42.19 -15.46 28.90
N LYS A 576 -43.33 -16.07 28.59
CA LYS A 576 -43.94 -15.97 27.26
C LYS A 576 -44.41 -14.54 26.96
N GLU A 577 -45.13 -13.91 27.89
CA GLU A 577 -45.61 -12.53 27.75
C GLU A 577 -44.44 -11.54 27.55
N LEU A 578 -43.37 -11.69 28.33
CA LEU A 578 -42.19 -10.82 28.24
C LEU A 578 -41.50 -10.85 26.86
N PHE A 579 -41.44 -12.03 26.23
CA PHE A 579 -40.85 -12.17 24.90
C PHE A 579 -41.80 -11.70 23.79
N ASP A 580 -43.11 -11.92 23.94
CA ASP A 580 -44.13 -11.43 23.00
C ASP A 580 -44.14 -9.89 22.94
N ASP A 581 -44.00 -9.21 24.08
CA ASP A 581 -43.92 -7.74 24.16
C ASP A 581 -42.66 -7.19 23.47
N CYS A 582 -41.50 -7.84 23.65
CA CYS A 582 -40.27 -7.42 22.99
C CYS A 582 -40.30 -7.60 21.45
N VAL A 583 -41.05 -8.59 20.95
CA VAL A 583 -41.27 -8.75 19.49
C VAL A 583 -42.09 -7.58 18.95
N ALA A 584 -43.19 -7.23 19.63
CA ALA A 584 -44.09 -6.17 19.20
C ALA A 584 -43.40 -4.78 19.15
N GLU A 585 -42.59 -4.46 20.15
CA GLU A 585 -41.86 -3.17 20.22
C GLU A 585 -40.81 -3.03 19.10
N MET A 586 -40.17 -4.14 18.69
CA MET A 586 -39.25 -4.16 17.55
C MET A 586 -39.97 -4.00 16.22
N GLU A 587 -41.16 -4.57 16.06
CA GLU A 587 -41.97 -4.41 14.85
C GLU A 587 -42.44 -2.96 14.66
N GLU A 588 -42.83 -2.28 15.73
CA GLU A 588 -43.21 -0.86 15.72
C GLU A 588 -42.03 0.05 15.33
N LEU A 589 -40.84 -0.23 15.86
CA LEU A 589 -39.62 0.52 15.57
C LEU A 589 -39.18 0.35 14.10
N LEU A 590 -39.34 -0.86 13.54
CA LEU A 590 -39.08 -1.15 12.14
C LEU A 590 -40.06 -0.44 11.19
N GLN A 591 -41.35 -0.36 11.55
CA GLN A 591 -42.35 0.40 10.80
C GLN A 591 -42.08 1.90 10.81
N GLY A 592 -41.61 2.45 11.94
CA GLY A 592 -41.22 3.86 12.05
C GLY A 592 -40.03 4.26 11.16
N ILE A 593 -39.10 3.32 10.92
CA ILE A 593 -37.95 3.52 10.01
C ILE A 593 -38.40 3.45 8.54
N GLN A 594 -39.30 2.53 8.20
CA GLN A 594 -39.85 2.42 6.84
C GLN A 594 -40.67 3.65 6.41
N ALA A 595 -41.26 4.39 7.35
CA ALA A 595 -42.05 5.59 7.08
C ALA A 595 -41.21 6.86 6.82
N ARG A 596 -39.89 6.83 7.03
CA ARG A 596 -39.01 8.00 6.89
C ARG A 596 -37.93 7.75 5.83
N GLU A 597 -38.22 8.12 4.58
CA GLU A 597 -37.20 8.31 3.53
C GLU A 597 -36.34 9.56 3.85
N GLU A 598 -35.59 9.57 4.95
CA GLU A 598 -34.64 10.65 5.27
C GLU A 598 -33.21 10.31 4.77
N PRO A 599 -32.42 11.31 4.31
CA PRO A 599 -31.05 11.11 3.87
C PRO A 599 -30.13 10.57 4.98
N LEU A 600 -29.17 9.73 4.60
CA LEU A 600 -28.21 9.02 5.47
C LEU A 600 -27.49 9.90 6.53
N GLN A 601 -27.34 11.20 6.26
CA GLN A 601 -26.68 12.15 7.18
C GLN A 601 -27.50 12.49 8.43
N ASP A 602 -28.84 12.42 8.36
CA ASP A 602 -29.73 12.71 9.50
C ASP A 602 -29.94 11.49 10.43
N LEU A 603 -29.71 10.28 9.91
CA LEU A 603 -29.67 9.06 10.72
C LEU A 603 -28.39 8.99 11.57
N LEU A 604 -27.26 9.45 11.03
CA LEU A 604 -25.96 9.47 11.72
C LEU A 604 -25.93 10.50 12.87
N SER A 605 -26.64 11.62 12.75
CA SER A 605 -26.75 12.62 13.84
C SER A 605 -27.68 12.15 14.97
N LYS A 606 -28.67 11.29 14.68
CA LYS A 606 -29.63 10.75 15.65
C LYS A 606 -29.15 9.44 16.30
N ALA A 607 -28.22 8.69 15.69
CA ALA A 607 -27.66 7.46 16.29
C ALA A 607 -26.96 7.69 17.63
N GLY A 608 -26.39 8.89 17.86
CA GLY A 608 -25.84 9.30 19.16
C GLY A 608 -26.90 9.38 20.28
N SER A 609 -28.18 9.58 19.97
CA SER A 609 -29.26 9.63 20.97
C SER A 609 -29.87 8.26 21.28
N LEU A 610 -29.62 7.22 20.47
CA LEU A 610 -30.11 5.86 20.74
C LEU A 610 -29.39 5.19 21.92
N GLN A 611 -28.14 5.57 22.21
CA GLN A 611 -27.47 5.21 23.47
C GLN A 611 -28.12 5.86 24.70
N GLU A 612 -28.70 7.05 24.56
CA GLU A 612 -29.43 7.75 25.64
C GLU A 612 -30.83 7.14 25.87
N ILE A 613 -31.49 6.66 24.82
CA ILE A 613 -32.77 5.97 24.92
C ILE A 613 -32.61 4.60 25.63
N ALA A 614 -31.55 3.84 25.31
CA ALA A 614 -31.23 2.59 26.01
C ALA A 614 -30.91 2.81 27.51
N SER A 615 -30.24 3.92 27.84
CA SER A 615 -29.97 4.36 29.21
C SER A 615 -31.26 4.77 29.97
N SER A 616 -32.20 5.42 29.29
CA SER A 616 -33.48 5.84 29.85
C SER A 616 -34.43 4.66 30.15
N ILE A 617 -34.43 3.64 29.31
CA ILE A 617 -35.19 2.40 29.51
C ILE A 617 -34.65 1.59 30.70
N SER A 618 -33.32 1.57 30.89
CA SER A 618 -32.68 0.93 32.05
C SER A 618 -33.10 1.59 33.39
N LYS A 619 -33.32 2.90 33.41
CA LYS A 619 -33.77 3.64 34.61
C LYS A 619 -35.25 3.41 34.95
N ARG A 620 -36.12 3.11 33.97
CA ARG A 620 -37.55 2.84 34.21
C ARG A 620 -37.82 1.45 34.79
N LYS A 621 -36.91 0.48 34.68
CA LYS A 621 -37.10 -0.89 35.22
C LYS A 621 -36.76 -1.06 36.71
N LEU A 622 -36.20 -0.06 37.37
CA LEU A 622 -35.92 -0.09 38.82
C LEU A 622 -37.15 0.15 39.72
N SER A 623 -38.34 0.45 39.16
CA SER A 623 -39.55 0.70 39.96
C SER A 623 -40.56 -0.45 40.00
N MET A 624 -40.28 -1.61 39.39
CA MET A 624 -41.19 -2.77 39.37
C MET A 624 -40.74 -3.98 40.19
N GLY A 625 -39.64 -3.87 40.96
CA GLY A 625 -39.14 -4.94 41.84
C GLY A 625 -39.97 -5.22 43.09
N GLY A 626 -41.23 -4.78 43.17
CA GLY A 626 -42.08 -4.88 44.36
C GLY A 626 -43.22 -5.92 44.29
N ALA A 627 -43.36 -6.67 43.20
CA ALA A 627 -44.56 -7.49 42.97
C ALA A 627 -44.43 -9.00 43.29
N CYS A 628 -43.29 -9.44 43.83
CA CYS A 628 -43.08 -10.85 44.19
C CYS A 628 -42.56 -11.04 45.62
N GLU A 629 -43.22 -10.46 46.63
CA GLU A 629 -43.14 -10.97 48.00
C GLU A 629 -44.54 -11.00 48.62
N GLY A 630 -45.10 -12.19 48.76
CA GLY A 630 -46.42 -12.40 49.34
C GLY A 630 -46.59 -13.77 49.95
N SER A 631 -46.61 -13.80 51.29
CA SER A 631 -47.21 -14.79 52.20
C SER A 631 -46.44 -16.09 52.52
N GLY A 632 -46.13 -16.27 53.82
CA GLY A 632 -45.68 -17.56 54.36
C GLY A 632 -44.97 -17.56 55.71
N ASN A 633 -45.68 -17.18 56.78
CA ASN A 633 -45.46 -17.54 58.19
C ASN A 633 -44.09 -17.39 58.89
N ARG A 634 -44.13 -16.58 59.98
CA ARG A 634 -43.13 -16.50 61.05
C ARG A 634 -42.90 -17.87 61.72
N PRO A 635 -41.70 -18.06 62.29
CA PRO A 635 -41.62 -18.07 63.75
C PRO A 635 -40.55 -17.12 64.31
N ARG A 636 -40.80 -16.70 65.56
CA ARG A 636 -39.92 -15.90 66.43
C ARG A 636 -38.69 -16.71 66.87
N THR A 637 -37.52 -16.06 66.93
CA THR A 637 -36.48 -16.00 68.01
C THR A 637 -35.20 -15.39 67.40
N CYS A 638 -34.78 -14.15 67.72
CA CYS A 638 -33.98 -13.66 68.88
C CYS A 638 -32.44 -13.85 68.77
N TYR A 639 -31.70 -12.73 68.96
CA TYR A 639 -30.24 -12.50 69.15
C TYR A 639 -29.33 -12.74 67.93
N GLY A 640 -28.30 -11.94 67.58
CA GLY A 640 -27.63 -10.73 68.08
C GLY A 640 -26.45 -10.44 67.12
N SER A 641 -26.30 -9.22 66.59
CA SER A 641 -25.20 -8.25 66.84
C SER A 641 -23.74 -8.64 66.46
N CYS A 642 -23.09 -7.70 65.75
CA CYS A 642 -21.63 -7.46 65.57
C CYS A 642 -20.90 -8.37 64.57
N ASP A 643 -20.14 -7.90 63.57
CA ASP A 643 -19.70 -6.57 63.11
C ASP A 643 -19.57 -6.60 61.57
#